data_AF-A0AA92WL40-F1
#
_entry.id   AF-A0AA92WL40-F1
#
_cell.length_a   1.000
_cell.length_b   1.000
_cell.length_c   1.000
_cell.angle_alpha   90.00
_cell.angle_beta   90.00
_cell.angle_gamma   90.00
#
_symmetry.space_group_name_H-M   'P 1'
#
loop_
_entity.id
_entity.type
_entity.pdbx_description
1 polymer ?
#
loop_
_entity_poly.entity_id
_entity_poly.type
_entity_poly.pdbx_seq_one_letter_code
_entity_poly.pdbx_strand_id
1 'polypeptide(L)'
;MNTSTLQNIKISETCQIRGNYTGGIAGILDGNAYNCVNYATVQGKEKVGGLFGSYQKTGNSITACANYGNVTATSQRVGGLVGDFSGGTIQDCANYGNVKGANSVAGLAGYVHNGKIQNVFSYGNISATESTHDIGMAFGYSKYGDTEGMVAYYSGAKLTANSQEITVKAFGSGNLSEDNATGFTETQLKSGVVAYLLQQNASSEAKWGQNLANNGDSYPVIGSEHQVYADNLTLNCKTYKVVKGSLTNNPTSSAIRYQHGQTINHHAATNATCTEAATKEYWQCQDCQRIYSDSQLTKELTDVTDAEHPALGHTNNEDGYCDRCKHYVAVKPSEQNGVYLIAKPCHLAWFRDYVNGTIVDEGEVAGTTHSSASAMLTADIDLKNYCHAAEDGKELLSWLPIGNSYDRWKGNMDGQGHTISHLYIKTAQIYVGLFGYTEDATIQNLTFDYAKVENVSTCTGILAGYAFAYSNSPAHIKGIKTTKNCTVIGQGRTGGIVGDAQINLENCENHSSVKGTSDVGGIAGSSTYKNIKCCTNYGTVENNNSSIGGIIGSADRPSIEDCANYGKITSTGWLVGGIAGQTLINCSIQNVFSYGDVTNTNDNPGIIIGRVHGTLTAKGIVTYNKEALLNNSSENIKIVGSGSLTFEDGKVEADVVKAFTKQQIKSGEVAWLLNGSTSTPAEGSILVWYQKLGENGDEYPVLTPSNGNTVYNNYYTCGDKQVNIFSNTEANAHEKYDKHVKDTETLLTNGLYSSTCQRCENNFLYIKDFCGIDGNDLELTANTDGSYTTFKPVDINDDAPYNSPVDFTAPTLNYTRDYLGADQWQAVYVPFETQATDWTGNGITVASINNFHEYEKEDGSGYETVLEVKKATSGEFEANTPYLLRTNDSGSKTITINNAKLHKAESKTHYCMSMTRKYDFTGIYTPQSGLGQDGVSVAVYALNKKGCIAPLNPSTEVGAQRWYLTVSNRNGSNMSQASKSRSINIDEVGEGSTTAIEGIQVITNNEADKTSLNGIYDLQGRKLCKEPTHGIYIKNGKKYVKFNKLGI
;
A
#
# COMPACT_ATOMS: atom_id res chain seq x y z
N MET A 1 44.76 -2.50 25.31
CA MET A 1 44.72 -1.06 24.99
C MET A 1 45.50 -0.34 26.09
N ASN A 2 46.52 0.47 25.76
CA ASN A 2 47.35 1.14 26.75
C ASN A 2 46.55 2.26 27.45
N THR A 3 46.29 2.12 28.75
CA THR A 3 45.74 3.21 29.59
C THR A 3 46.88 4.11 30.05
N SER A 4 46.76 5.42 29.87
CA SER A 4 47.74 6.40 30.37
C SER A 4 47.62 6.54 31.89
N THR A 5 48.75 6.65 32.61
CA THR A 5 48.78 6.83 34.06
C THR A 5 49.60 8.07 34.44
N LEU A 6 49.02 8.95 35.25
CA LEU A 6 49.71 10.04 35.94
C LEU A 6 50.02 9.60 37.37
N GLN A 7 51.29 9.65 37.79
CA GLN A 7 51.69 9.15 39.09
C GLN A 7 52.68 10.10 39.79
N ASN A 8 52.50 10.32 41.10
CA ASN A 8 53.45 11.05 41.95
C ASN A 8 53.71 12.50 41.47
N ILE A 9 52.71 13.14 40.88
CA ILE A 9 52.81 14.52 40.38
C ILE A 9 52.44 15.49 41.50
N LYS A 10 53.33 16.43 41.81
CA LYS A 10 53.08 17.50 42.78
C LYS A 10 53.24 18.87 42.14
N ILE A 11 52.18 19.68 42.20
CA ILE A 11 52.17 21.06 41.72
C ILE A 11 52.35 22.01 42.91
N SER A 12 53.39 22.85 42.87
CA SER A 12 53.73 23.80 43.92
C SER A 12 52.71 24.96 44.03
N GLU A 13 52.56 25.53 45.22
CA GLU A 13 51.74 26.72 45.47
C GLU A 13 52.15 27.95 44.65
N THR A 14 53.41 27.99 44.20
CA THR A 14 53.98 29.07 43.38
C THR A 14 53.52 29.03 41.92
N CYS A 15 52.88 27.94 41.48
CA CYS A 15 52.35 27.82 40.13
C CYS A 15 50.99 28.53 40.01
N GLN A 16 50.69 29.10 38.84
CA GLN A 16 49.39 29.71 38.54
C GLN A 16 48.81 29.09 37.29
N ILE A 17 47.57 28.59 37.38
CA ILE A 17 46.93 27.83 36.31
C ILE A 17 45.66 28.55 35.90
N ARG A 18 45.60 28.99 34.64
CA ARG A 18 44.51 29.78 34.05
C ARG A 18 44.13 29.23 32.68
N GLY A 19 42.84 29.03 32.42
CA GLY A 19 42.38 28.50 31.14
C GLY A 19 40.86 28.50 30.98
N ASN A 20 40.34 27.78 29.98
CA ASN A 20 38.89 27.58 29.81
C ASN A 20 38.46 26.28 30.51
N TYR A 21 38.84 25.13 29.95
CA TYR A 21 38.74 23.79 30.55
C TYR A 21 40.04 23.47 31.29
N THR A 22 40.04 23.59 32.60
CA THR A 22 41.29 23.71 33.38
C THR A 22 41.33 22.75 34.54
N GLY A 23 42.42 21.98 34.64
CA GLY A 23 42.78 21.25 35.85
C GLY A 23 44.15 21.67 36.34
N GLY A 24 44.42 21.50 37.64
CA GLY A 24 45.74 21.77 38.21
C GLY A 24 46.86 20.91 37.61
N ILE A 25 46.53 19.74 37.06
CA ILE A 25 47.47 18.83 36.41
C ILE A 25 47.16 18.68 34.93
N ALA A 26 45.90 18.45 34.57
CA ALA A 26 45.48 18.33 33.17
C ALA A 26 44.09 18.89 32.92
N GLY A 27 43.84 19.44 31.73
CA GLY A 27 42.51 19.90 31.33
C GLY A 27 41.53 18.73 31.17
N ILE A 28 41.93 17.67 30.45
CA ILE A 28 41.15 16.45 30.26
C ILE A 28 42.07 15.25 30.55
N LEU A 29 41.58 14.28 31.32
CA LEU A 29 42.27 13.01 31.54
C LEU A 29 41.36 11.83 31.18
N ASP A 30 41.82 11.01 30.25
CA ASP A 30 41.32 9.65 29.98
C ASP A 30 42.42 8.66 30.38
N GLY A 31 42.47 8.32 31.65
CA GLY A 31 43.54 7.51 32.25
C GLY A 31 43.51 7.52 33.77
N ASN A 32 44.45 6.82 34.38
CA ASN A 32 44.54 6.72 35.85
C ASN A 32 45.36 7.88 36.43
N ALA A 33 45.02 8.31 37.64
CA ALA A 33 45.80 9.26 38.42
C ALA A 33 46.07 8.68 39.80
N TYR A 34 47.33 8.67 40.23
CA TYR A 34 47.72 8.11 41.52
C TYR A 34 48.72 9.00 42.26
N ASN A 35 48.45 9.27 43.54
CA ASN A 35 49.32 10.08 44.40
C ASN A 35 49.68 11.45 43.78
N CYS A 36 48.67 12.10 43.22
CA CYS A 36 48.81 13.41 42.59
C CYS A 36 48.31 14.51 43.52
N VAL A 37 49.08 15.58 43.69
CA VAL A 37 48.77 16.66 44.62
C VAL A 37 48.88 18.03 43.95
N ASN A 38 47.87 18.87 44.11
CA ASN A 38 47.89 20.25 43.66
C ASN A 38 47.86 21.24 44.83
N TYR A 39 48.86 22.12 44.93
CA TYR A 39 48.85 23.27 45.84
C TYR A 39 48.56 24.60 45.13
N ALA A 40 48.61 24.64 43.80
CA ALA A 40 48.41 25.86 43.01
C ALA A 40 46.95 26.29 42.97
N THR A 41 46.72 27.60 42.92
CA THR A 41 45.37 28.13 42.62
C THR A 41 45.01 27.84 41.16
N VAL A 42 43.84 27.25 40.93
CA VAL A 42 43.32 26.90 39.60
C VAL A 42 42.15 27.83 39.25
N GLN A 43 42.28 28.53 38.13
CA GLN A 43 41.26 29.46 37.63
C GLN A 43 40.84 29.07 36.22
N GLY A 44 39.53 29.04 35.96
CA GLY A 44 39.05 28.79 34.61
C GLY A 44 37.68 29.38 34.31
N LYS A 45 37.09 28.97 33.19
CA LYS A 45 35.75 29.40 32.80
C LYS A 45 34.72 28.30 33.05
N GLU A 46 34.89 27.11 32.47
CA GLU A 46 33.94 25.99 32.56
C GLU A 46 34.69 24.67 32.71
N LYS A 47 34.15 23.68 33.44
CA LYS A 47 34.81 22.39 33.73
C LYS A 47 36.19 22.61 34.37
N VAL A 48 36.17 23.13 35.60
CA VAL A 48 37.39 23.47 36.33
C VAL A 48 37.54 22.56 37.53
N GLY A 49 38.67 21.87 37.62
CA GLY A 49 39.00 20.99 38.75
C GLY A 49 40.33 21.37 39.40
N GLY A 50 40.48 21.12 40.69
CA GLY A 50 41.79 21.27 41.35
C GLY A 50 42.86 20.33 40.79
N LEU A 51 42.47 19.17 40.25
CA LEU A 51 43.36 18.26 39.53
C LEU A 51 43.04 18.21 38.04
N PHE A 52 41.76 17.97 37.68
CA PHE A 52 41.34 17.74 36.30
C PHE A 52 40.11 18.54 35.90
N GLY A 53 40.14 19.20 34.74
CA GLY A 53 38.96 19.90 34.23
C GLY A 53 37.82 18.93 33.90
N SER A 54 38.14 17.87 33.15
CA SER A 54 37.24 16.76 32.83
C SER A 54 37.97 15.41 32.94
N TYR A 55 37.23 14.40 33.36
CA TYR A 55 37.73 13.03 33.51
C TYR A 55 36.80 12.05 32.79
N GLN A 56 37.37 11.21 31.93
CA GLN A 56 36.64 10.40 30.96
C GLN A 56 36.87 8.90 31.17
N LYS A 57 35.85 8.12 30.78
CA LYS A 57 35.80 6.65 30.67
C LYS A 57 35.58 5.87 31.97
N THR A 58 34.68 4.89 31.90
CA THR A 58 34.44 3.89 32.95
C THR A 58 35.62 2.90 33.03
N GLY A 59 36.03 2.54 34.25
CA GLY A 59 37.17 1.65 34.50
C GLY A 59 38.50 2.34 34.86
N ASN A 60 38.60 3.67 34.73
CA ASN A 60 39.76 4.43 35.22
C ASN A 60 39.56 4.90 36.69
N SER A 61 40.64 5.16 37.42
CA SER A 61 40.59 5.70 38.79
C SER A 61 41.47 6.93 39.05
N ILE A 62 41.02 7.77 39.98
CA ILE A 62 41.80 8.81 40.66
C ILE A 62 41.98 8.33 42.10
N THR A 63 43.19 7.96 42.48
CA THR A 63 43.48 7.27 43.75
C THR A 63 44.54 8.02 44.56
N ALA A 64 44.34 8.17 45.87
CA ALA A 64 45.33 8.78 46.78
C ALA A 64 45.73 10.23 46.40
N CYS A 65 44.83 11.01 45.79
CA CYS A 65 45.14 12.34 45.27
C CYS A 65 44.54 13.47 46.12
N ALA A 66 45.17 14.65 46.11
CA ALA A 66 44.72 15.77 46.92
C ALA A 66 44.79 17.13 46.22
N ASN A 67 43.83 18.00 46.53
CA ASN A 67 43.87 19.41 46.15
C ASN A 67 43.89 20.31 47.40
N TYR A 68 44.92 21.14 47.52
CA TYR A 68 45.06 22.18 48.53
C TYR A 68 44.79 23.58 47.95
N GLY A 69 44.96 23.76 46.64
CA GLY A 69 44.79 25.03 45.97
C GLY A 69 43.33 25.45 45.86
N ASN A 70 43.08 26.77 45.89
CA ASN A 70 41.72 27.28 45.63
C ASN A 70 41.33 27.07 44.16
N VAL A 71 40.07 26.69 43.92
CA VAL A 71 39.54 26.46 42.57
C VAL A 71 38.46 27.50 42.29
N THR A 72 38.59 28.24 41.19
CA THR A 72 37.61 29.27 40.81
C THR A 72 37.25 29.19 39.34
N ALA A 73 35.96 29.11 39.03
CA ALA A 73 35.44 29.26 37.67
C ALA A 73 34.41 30.38 37.57
N THR A 74 34.28 30.95 36.38
CA THR A 74 33.23 31.95 36.07
C THR A 74 31.92 31.33 35.58
N SER A 75 31.89 30.03 35.28
CA SER A 75 30.72 29.29 34.78
C SER A 75 30.53 27.95 35.52
N GLN A 76 29.94 26.95 34.85
CA GLN A 76 29.47 25.70 35.43
C GLN A 76 30.53 24.58 35.53
N ARG A 77 30.20 23.55 36.33
CA ARG A 77 30.94 22.30 36.53
C ARG A 77 32.31 22.53 37.18
N VAL A 78 32.29 22.76 38.49
CA VAL A 78 33.49 23.12 39.24
C VAL A 78 33.68 22.17 40.42
N GLY A 79 34.80 21.48 40.47
CA GLY A 79 35.12 20.55 41.54
C GLY A 79 36.46 20.87 42.20
N GLY A 80 36.60 20.58 43.50
CA GLY A 80 37.90 20.66 44.14
C GLY A 80 38.90 19.63 43.61
N LEU A 81 38.43 18.52 43.02
CA LEU A 81 39.26 17.57 42.28
C LEU A 81 38.97 17.59 40.78
N VAL A 82 37.71 17.40 40.40
CA VAL A 82 37.28 17.24 38.99
C VAL A 82 36.12 18.16 38.65
N GLY A 83 36.22 18.95 37.58
CA GLY A 83 35.08 19.75 37.12
C GLY A 83 33.92 18.89 36.58
N ASP A 84 34.21 18.10 35.55
CA ASP A 84 33.25 17.28 34.80
C ASP A 84 33.66 15.79 34.80
N PHE A 85 33.01 14.99 35.64
CA PHE A 85 33.29 13.58 35.88
C PHE A 85 32.32 12.69 35.09
N SER A 86 32.80 12.10 33.99
CA SER A 86 31.94 11.34 33.07
C SER A 86 31.82 9.85 33.41
N GLY A 87 32.80 9.28 34.11
CA GLY A 87 32.96 7.85 34.39
C GLY A 87 34.18 7.59 35.29
N GLY A 88 34.22 6.44 35.96
CA GLY A 88 35.39 5.98 36.75
C GLY A 88 35.19 6.03 38.27
N THR A 89 36.29 5.95 39.02
CA THR A 89 36.28 5.98 40.50
C THR A 89 37.21 7.06 41.06
N ILE A 90 36.71 7.89 41.97
CA ILE A 90 37.54 8.77 42.81
C ILE A 90 37.68 8.10 44.18
N GLN A 91 38.88 7.62 44.51
CA GLN A 91 39.15 6.81 45.68
C GLN A 91 40.25 7.42 46.54
N ASP A 92 40.10 7.43 47.87
CA ASP A 92 41.16 7.89 48.79
C ASP A 92 41.65 9.30 48.48
N CYS A 93 40.74 10.20 48.09
CA CYS A 93 41.10 11.54 47.66
C CYS A 93 40.56 12.63 48.58
N ALA A 94 41.25 13.77 48.61
CA ALA A 94 40.90 14.88 49.47
C ALA A 94 40.88 16.24 48.76
N ASN A 95 39.90 17.08 49.11
CA ASN A 95 39.94 18.51 48.78
C ASN A 95 39.99 19.37 50.06
N TYR A 96 41.04 20.17 50.16
CA TYR A 96 41.27 21.13 51.24
C TYR A 96 41.05 22.58 50.79
N GLY A 97 41.16 22.86 49.49
CA GLY A 97 41.00 24.19 48.91
C GLY A 97 39.54 24.65 48.82
N ASN A 98 39.32 25.97 48.83
CA ASN A 98 37.99 26.52 48.60
C ASN A 98 37.60 26.41 47.12
N VAL A 99 36.33 26.16 46.84
CA VAL A 99 35.82 25.97 45.47
C VAL A 99 34.72 27.00 45.18
N LYS A 100 34.85 27.75 44.08
CA LYS A 100 33.88 28.76 43.66
C LYS A 100 33.52 28.62 42.18
N GLY A 101 32.23 28.64 41.85
CA GLY A 101 31.73 28.54 40.47
C GLY A 101 30.32 29.12 40.30
N ALA A 102 29.76 29.08 39.09
CA ALA A 102 28.39 29.54 38.84
C ALA A 102 27.34 28.45 39.17
N ASN A 103 27.50 27.25 38.60
CA ASN A 103 26.56 26.14 38.73
C ASN A 103 27.28 24.78 38.80
N SER A 104 26.69 23.77 39.44
CA SER A 104 27.26 22.44 39.71
C SER A 104 28.65 22.55 40.35
N VAL A 105 28.68 23.00 41.60
CA VAL A 105 29.93 23.33 42.33
C VAL A 105 30.10 22.42 43.54
N ALA A 106 31.25 21.76 43.67
CA ALA A 106 31.48 20.90 44.83
C ALA A 106 32.93 20.74 45.25
N GLY A 107 33.12 20.21 46.46
CA GLY A 107 34.45 19.95 47.00
C GLY A 107 35.20 18.84 46.29
N LEU A 108 34.55 17.84 45.68
CA LEU A 108 35.24 16.79 44.92
C LEU A 108 34.95 16.90 43.43
N ALA A 109 33.71 16.62 43.00
CA ALA A 109 33.33 16.66 41.60
C ALA A 109 32.13 17.58 41.33
N GLY A 110 32.28 18.52 40.41
CA GLY A 110 31.22 19.50 40.09
C GLY A 110 29.99 18.85 39.47
N TYR A 111 30.18 18.20 38.32
CA TYR A 111 29.14 17.44 37.61
C TYR A 111 29.56 15.98 37.45
N VAL A 112 28.64 15.06 37.77
CA VAL A 112 28.84 13.61 37.69
C VAL A 112 27.79 13.00 36.76
N HIS A 113 28.25 12.44 35.62
CA HIS A 113 27.36 11.73 34.71
C HIS A 113 27.14 10.28 35.19
N ASN A 114 28.23 9.54 35.32
CA ASN A 114 28.32 8.17 35.81
C ASN A 114 29.66 8.09 36.57
N GLY A 115 29.74 7.38 37.71
CA GLY A 115 30.99 7.22 38.44
C GLY A 115 30.86 7.20 39.96
N LYS A 116 31.88 6.66 40.60
CA LYS A 116 31.86 6.30 42.02
C LYS A 116 32.82 7.18 42.84
N ILE A 117 32.43 7.58 44.04
CA ILE A 117 33.38 8.05 45.06
C ILE A 117 33.55 7.01 46.17
N GLN A 118 34.78 6.86 46.65
CA GLN A 118 35.11 5.93 47.71
C GLN A 118 36.16 6.46 48.66
N ASN A 119 35.83 6.47 49.96
CA ASN A 119 36.75 6.86 51.02
C ASN A 119 37.40 8.25 50.80
N VAL A 120 36.58 9.30 50.71
CA VAL A 120 37.00 10.65 50.30
C VAL A 120 36.79 11.68 51.41
N PHE A 121 37.54 12.79 51.34
CA PHE A 121 37.44 13.88 52.31
C PHE A 121 37.31 15.27 51.68
N SER A 122 36.44 16.12 52.22
CA SER A 122 36.25 17.50 51.76
C SER A 122 36.20 18.50 52.92
N TYR A 123 37.08 19.51 52.90
CA TYR A 123 37.26 20.49 53.99
C TYR A 123 36.94 21.94 53.59
N GLY A 124 37.33 22.36 52.38
CA GLY A 124 37.23 23.76 51.97
C GLY A 124 35.81 24.29 51.83
N ASN A 125 35.65 25.62 51.86
CA ASN A 125 34.35 26.27 51.65
C ASN A 125 33.94 26.19 50.18
N ILE A 126 32.64 26.02 49.91
CA ILE A 126 32.10 25.82 48.56
C ILE A 126 31.08 26.92 48.26
N SER A 127 31.22 27.59 47.12
CA SER A 127 30.37 28.72 46.74
C SER A 127 29.89 28.63 45.29
N ALA A 128 28.57 28.54 45.10
CA ALA A 128 27.90 28.66 43.81
C ALA A 128 27.25 30.05 43.69
N THR A 129 27.57 30.80 42.63
CA THR A 129 27.08 32.18 42.46
C THR A 129 25.70 32.26 41.81
N GLU A 130 25.28 31.26 41.05
CA GLU A 130 24.00 31.25 40.32
C GLU A 130 23.07 30.10 40.72
N SER A 131 23.63 28.98 41.20
CA SER A 131 22.84 27.82 41.63
C SER A 131 22.31 27.94 43.05
N THR A 132 21.08 27.45 43.25
CA THR A 132 20.44 27.32 44.56
C THR A 132 20.43 25.88 45.09
N HIS A 133 20.69 24.87 44.23
CA HIS A 133 20.54 23.45 44.60
C HIS A 133 21.74 22.57 44.19
N ASP A 134 22.45 22.88 43.10
CA ASP A 134 23.55 22.06 42.56
C ASP A 134 24.90 22.39 43.23
N ILE A 135 24.93 22.30 44.56
CA ILE A 135 26.10 22.60 45.38
C ILE A 135 26.22 21.64 46.56
N GLY A 136 27.41 21.05 46.76
CA GLY A 136 27.64 20.05 47.81
C GLY A 136 29.10 19.87 48.18
N MET A 137 29.38 19.25 49.33
CA MET A 137 30.76 19.00 49.78
C MET A 137 31.49 17.94 48.97
N ALA A 138 30.77 16.97 48.41
CA ALA A 138 31.31 15.92 47.55
C ALA A 138 30.92 16.14 46.08
N PHE A 139 29.61 16.13 45.77
CA PHE A 139 29.11 16.35 44.40
C PHE A 139 28.17 17.56 44.28
N GLY A 140 28.26 18.26 43.13
CA GLY A 140 27.38 19.39 42.82
C GLY A 140 26.09 18.91 42.18
N TYR A 141 26.19 18.22 41.04
CA TYR A 141 25.08 17.54 40.39
C TYR A 141 25.49 16.11 40.02
N SER A 142 24.63 15.13 40.27
CA SER A 142 24.84 13.72 39.91
C SER A 142 23.65 13.13 39.18
N LYS A 143 23.90 12.49 38.02
CA LYS A 143 22.87 11.77 37.24
C LYS A 143 22.80 10.28 37.61
N TYR A 144 23.94 9.59 37.50
CA TYR A 144 24.10 8.16 37.80
C TYR A 144 25.35 7.91 38.68
N GLY A 145 25.74 8.89 39.49
CA GLY A 145 26.85 8.70 40.42
C GLY A 145 26.48 7.74 41.55
N ASP A 146 27.49 7.15 42.18
CA ASP A 146 27.34 6.21 43.28
C ASP A 146 28.40 6.47 44.38
N THR A 147 28.16 5.91 45.57
CA THR A 147 29.05 6.05 46.73
C THR A 147 29.32 4.69 47.35
N GLU A 148 30.59 4.38 47.60
CA GLU A 148 30.99 3.15 48.27
C GLU A 148 32.01 3.49 49.35
N GLY A 149 31.79 3.05 50.59
CA GLY A 149 32.64 3.47 51.70
C GLY A 149 32.45 4.95 52.08
N MET A 150 33.39 5.51 52.82
CA MET A 150 33.17 6.75 53.57
C MET A 150 33.24 8.04 52.72
N VAL A 151 32.25 8.92 52.85
CA VAL A 151 32.29 10.29 52.31
C VAL A 151 32.33 11.28 53.47
N ALA A 152 33.53 11.68 53.87
CA ALA A 152 33.75 12.55 55.01
C ALA A 152 33.81 14.03 54.59
N TYR A 153 33.17 14.91 55.34
CA TYR A 153 33.30 16.35 55.09
C TYR A 153 33.29 17.18 56.37
N TYR A 154 33.86 18.37 56.31
CA TYR A 154 33.82 19.32 57.42
C TYR A 154 32.43 19.95 57.54
N SER A 155 31.71 19.66 58.62
CA SER A 155 30.35 20.18 58.83
C SER A 155 30.30 21.68 59.16
N GLY A 156 31.45 22.28 59.49
CA GLY A 156 31.57 23.72 59.74
C GLY A 156 32.08 24.51 58.53
N ALA A 157 32.23 23.89 57.36
CA ALA A 157 32.53 24.59 56.12
C ALA A 157 31.36 25.51 55.72
N LYS A 158 31.66 26.63 55.07
CA LYS A 158 30.64 27.51 54.50
C LYS A 158 30.20 26.98 53.15
N LEU A 159 28.93 26.64 53.03
CA LEU A 159 28.28 26.29 51.78
C LEU A 159 27.42 27.49 51.34
N THR A 160 27.79 28.18 50.27
CA THR A 160 27.11 29.40 49.81
C THR A 160 26.44 29.18 48.46
N ALA A 161 25.12 29.20 48.42
CA ALA A 161 24.31 29.06 47.21
C ALA A 161 23.66 30.41 46.86
N ASN A 162 23.86 30.91 45.64
CA ASN A 162 23.34 32.20 45.17
C ASN A 162 23.58 33.35 46.17
N SER A 163 24.83 33.46 46.67
CA SER A 163 25.24 34.45 47.68
C SER A 163 24.59 34.33 49.07
N GLN A 164 23.91 33.23 49.38
CA GLN A 164 23.36 32.93 50.69
C GLN A 164 24.02 31.69 51.31
N GLU A 165 24.38 31.74 52.59
CA GLU A 165 24.89 30.58 53.31
C GLU A 165 23.74 29.59 53.59
N ILE A 166 23.95 28.32 53.25
CA ILE A 166 22.99 27.24 53.43
C ILE A 166 23.56 26.14 54.33
N THR A 167 22.70 25.26 54.84
CA THR A 167 23.14 24.09 55.60
C THR A 167 24.06 23.21 54.77
N VAL A 168 25.19 22.80 55.38
CA VAL A 168 26.17 21.93 54.73
C VAL A 168 25.57 20.55 54.45
N LYS A 169 25.67 20.09 53.21
CA LYS A 169 25.24 18.77 52.74
C LYS A 169 26.31 18.14 51.85
N ALA A 170 26.31 16.81 51.76
CA ALA A 170 27.32 16.10 50.97
C ALA A 170 27.07 16.26 49.47
N PHE A 171 25.80 16.19 49.06
CA PHE A 171 25.41 16.19 47.65
C PHE A 171 24.47 17.36 47.33
N GLY A 172 24.68 17.99 46.18
CA GLY A 172 23.83 19.08 45.69
C GLY A 172 22.48 18.58 45.18
N SER A 173 22.45 18.13 43.92
CA SER A 173 21.26 17.58 43.26
C SER A 173 21.54 16.21 42.65
N GLY A 174 20.52 15.34 42.63
CA GLY A 174 20.61 13.95 42.17
C GLY A 174 19.91 12.98 43.14
N ASN A 175 19.63 11.75 42.70
CA ASN A 175 19.00 10.71 43.52
C ASN A 175 20.04 9.89 44.30
N LEU A 176 20.98 10.55 44.97
CA LEU A 176 22.03 9.91 45.75
C LEU A 176 21.64 9.83 47.23
N SER A 177 21.82 8.66 47.85
CA SER A 177 21.66 8.50 49.29
C SER A 177 22.83 9.15 50.04
N GLU A 178 22.55 9.77 51.18
CA GLU A 178 23.58 10.28 52.11
C GLU A 178 24.03 9.23 53.13
N ASP A 179 23.62 7.97 53.02
CA ASP A 179 23.94 6.90 54.01
C ASP A 179 25.44 6.72 54.25
N ASN A 180 26.25 6.92 53.21
CA ASN A 180 27.71 6.82 53.26
C ASN A 180 28.41 8.15 53.59
N ALA A 181 27.66 9.24 53.73
CA ALA A 181 28.19 10.57 53.96
C ALA A 181 28.07 10.99 55.42
N THR A 182 29.12 11.61 55.96
CA THR A 182 29.11 12.09 57.35
C THR A 182 29.85 13.40 57.48
N GLY A 183 29.14 14.40 58.01
CA GLY A 183 29.70 15.69 58.39
C GLY A 183 30.34 15.63 59.78
N PHE A 184 31.61 16.01 59.88
CA PHE A 184 32.36 16.02 61.12
C PHE A 184 32.61 17.43 61.62
N THR A 185 32.43 17.63 62.92
CA THR A 185 32.75 18.89 63.60
C THR A 185 34.26 19.11 63.69
N GLU A 186 34.68 20.36 63.90
CA GLU A 186 36.10 20.70 64.05
C GLU A 186 36.79 19.90 65.16
N THR A 187 36.13 19.71 66.30
CA THR A 187 36.64 18.90 67.42
C THR A 187 36.85 17.44 67.03
N GLN A 188 35.94 16.88 66.22
CA GLN A 188 36.09 15.50 65.74
C GLN A 188 37.23 15.40 64.73
N LEU A 189 37.35 16.34 63.80
CA LEU A 189 38.48 16.39 62.86
C LEU A 189 39.82 16.49 63.61
N LYS A 190 39.95 17.37 64.62
CA LYS A 190 41.17 17.51 65.43
C LYS A 190 41.49 16.31 66.31
N SER A 191 40.50 15.46 66.62
CA SER A 191 40.70 14.31 67.51
C SER A 191 41.48 13.15 66.87
N GLY A 192 41.68 13.16 65.55
CA GLY A 192 42.23 12.03 64.81
C GLY A 192 41.20 10.98 64.38
N VAL A 193 39.95 11.06 64.84
CA VAL A 193 38.96 9.99 64.61
C VAL A 193 38.64 9.81 63.14
N VAL A 194 38.55 10.90 62.39
CA VAL A 194 38.23 10.86 60.96
C VAL A 194 39.42 10.31 60.17
N ALA A 195 40.66 10.66 60.54
CA ALA A 195 41.86 10.11 59.91
C ALA A 195 41.98 8.61 60.15
N TYR A 196 41.68 8.15 61.38
CA TYR A 196 41.61 6.72 61.68
C TYR A 196 40.55 6.03 60.84
N LEU A 197 39.30 6.54 60.80
CA LEU A 197 38.20 5.92 60.05
C LEU A 197 38.49 5.85 58.54
N LEU A 198 39.05 6.90 57.95
CA LEU A 198 39.48 6.92 56.56
C LEU A 198 40.62 5.90 56.33
N GLN A 199 41.58 5.77 57.25
CA GLN A 199 42.66 4.78 57.11
C GLN A 199 42.17 3.33 57.15
N GLN A 200 41.12 3.04 57.92
CA GLN A 200 40.55 1.68 57.96
C GLN A 200 39.85 1.27 56.66
N ASN A 201 39.34 2.25 55.90
CA ASN A 201 38.68 2.04 54.61
C ASN A 201 39.62 2.29 53.42
N ALA A 202 40.89 2.56 53.68
CA ALA A 202 41.86 2.94 52.67
C ALA A 202 42.20 1.75 51.76
N SER A 203 42.41 2.03 50.47
CA SER A 203 43.09 1.08 49.59
C SER A 203 44.52 0.80 50.09
N SER A 204 45.10 -0.31 49.66
CA SER A 204 46.49 -0.70 49.98
C SER A 204 47.51 0.38 49.66
N GLU A 205 47.19 1.24 48.71
CA GLU A 205 48.05 2.26 48.16
C GLU A 205 47.86 3.63 48.83
N ALA A 206 46.86 3.81 49.69
CA ALA A 206 46.53 5.06 50.35
C ALA A 206 46.96 5.09 51.83
N LYS A 207 47.49 6.24 52.26
CA LYS A 207 47.93 6.47 53.64
C LYS A 207 47.23 7.68 54.23
N TRP A 208 46.15 7.46 54.96
CA TRP A 208 45.48 8.49 55.75
C TRP A 208 46.12 8.60 57.14
N GLY A 209 46.42 9.82 57.55
CA GLY A 209 46.98 10.08 58.88
C GLY A 209 46.73 11.51 59.34
N GLN A 210 47.21 11.82 60.54
CA GLN A 210 47.07 13.13 61.17
C GLN A 210 48.07 13.27 62.30
N ASN A 211 48.85 14.35 62.32
CA ASN A 211 49.70 14.69 63.46
C ASN A 211 48.84 15.21 64.63
N LEU A 212 48.81 14.48 65.75
CA LEU A 212 48.01 14.81 66.94
C LEU A 212 48.80 15.57 68.02
N ALA A 213 50.03 16.00 67.75
CA ALA A 213 50.82 16.81 68.68
C ALA A 213 50.19 18.20 68.92
N ASN A 214 50.66 18.91 69.95
CA ASN A 214 50.29 20.32 70.15
C ASN A 214 50.75 21.15 68.94
N ASN A 215 49.81 21.82 68.25
CA ASN A 215 49.97 22.45 66.92
C ASN A 215 50.06 21.48 65.73
N GLY A 216 49.56 20.25 65.87
CA GLY A 216 49.44 19.28 64.80
C GLY A 216 48.35 19.60 63.77
N ASP A 217 48.07 18.64 62.90
CA ASP A 217 47.15 18.77 61.78
C ASP A 217 45.71 18.99 62.27
N SER A 218 44.99 19.92 61.64
CA SER A 218 43.60 20.23 62.01
C SER A 218 42.55 19.28 61.42
N TYR A 219 42.95 18.44 60.46
CA TYR A 219 42.09 17.55 59.71
C TYR A 219 42.90 16.36 59.14
N PRO A 220 42.22 15.30 58.64
CA PRO A 220 42.88 14.15 58.02
C PRO A 220 43.69 14.53 56.79
N VAL A 221 44.90 13.99 56.69
CA VAL A 221 45.85 14.22 55.59
C VAL A 221 46.10 12.91 54.85
N ILE A 222 45.76 12.88 53.56
CA ILE A 222 46.17 11.80 52.65
C ILE A 222 47.65 11.96 52.31
N GLY A 223 48.41 10.86 52.37
CA GLY A 223 49.87 10.85 52.27
C GLY A 223 50.60 11.29 53.54
N SER A 224 49.94 11.28 54.71
CA SER A 224 50.58 11.67 55.97
C SER A 224 51.59 10.61 56.45
N GLU A 225 52.70 11.06 57.03
CA GLU A 225 53.67 10.21 57.72
C GLU A 225 53.22 9.86 59.16
N HIS A 226 52.15 10.49 59.66
CA HIS A 226 51.66 10.33 61.03
C HIS A 226 50.39 9.48 61.07
N GLN A 227 50.55 8.16 61.17
CA GLN A 227 49.42 7.25 61.34
C GLN A 227 48.72 7.50 62.69
N VAL A 228 47.39 7.35 62.71
CA VAL A 228 46.58 7.43 63.92
C VAL A 228 46.20 6.02 64.37
N TYR A 229 46.38 5.72 65.66
CA TYR A 229 46.04 4.45 66.29
C TYR A 229 45.01 4.67 67.40
N ALA A 230 44.14 3.67 67.59
CA ALA A 230 43.15 3.66 68.67
C ALA A 230 43.75 3.11 69.96
N ASP A 231 43.61 3.84 71.08
CA ASP A 231 43.98 3.37 72.41
C ASP A 231 42.72 3.19 73.27
N ASN A 232 42.32 1.92 73.41
CA ASN A 232 41.13 1.49 74.15
C ASN A 232 39.86 2.32 73.84
N LEU A 233 39.72 2.67 72.56
CA LEU A 233 38.74 3.63 72.09
C LEU A 233 37.34 3.02 72.01
N THR A 234 36.36 3.71 72.58
CA THR A 234 34.93 3.45 72.38
C THR A 234 34.29 4.67 71.72
N LEU A 235 33.66 4.48 70.56
CA LEU A 235 32.99 5.53 69.81
C LEU A 235 31.47 5.36 69.88
N ASN A 236 30.71 6.45 69.94
CA ASN A 236 29.28 6.38 69.69
C ASN A 236 29.07 6.03 68.20
N CYS A 237 28.30 4.97 67.93
CA CYS A 237 28.20 4.40 66.58
C CYS A 237 27.60 5.34 65.51
N LYS A 238 26.77 6.30 65.93
CA LYS A 238 26.09 7.26 65.04
C LYS A 238 26.87 8.55 64.89
N THR A 239 27.34 9.08 66.01
CA THR A 239 27.96 10.41 66.05
C THR A 239 29.46 10.35 65.93
N TYR A 240 30.11 9.18 66.03
CA TYR A 240 31.56 9.01 66.08
C TYR A 240 32.26 9.81 67.19
N LYS A 241 31.52 10.27 68.20
CA LYS A 241 32.10 10.91 69.38
C LYS A 241 32.84 9.89 70.24
N VAL A 242 34.01 10.26 70.73
CA VAL A 242 34.76 9.47 71.71
C VAL A 242 33.99 9.41 73.02
N VAL A 243 33.58 8.20 73.40
CA VAL A 243 32.89 7.91 74.68
C VAL A 243 33.92 7.57 75.75
N LYS A 244 34.94 6.79 75.39
CA LYS A 244 36.02 6.34 76.27
C LYS A 244 37.29 6.09 75.45
N GLY A 245 38.47 6.22 76.07
CA GLY A 245 39.76 6.02 75.42
C GLY A 245 40.23 7.25 74.65
N SER A 246 41.26 7.09 73.81
CA SER A 246 41.86 8.17 73.04
C SER A 246 42.45 7.68 71.71
N LEU A 247 42.81 8.62 70.84
CA LEU A 247 43.57 8.37 69.63
C LEU A 247 44.97 8.94 69.79
N THR A 248 45.96 8.29 69.19
CA THR A 248 47.38 8.63 69.37
C THR A 248 48.17 8.34 68.10
N ASN A 249 49.32 8.97 67.93
CA ASN A 249 50.28 8.61 66.88
C ASN A 249 51.23 7.47 67.30
N ASN A 250 51.13 6.99 68.55
CA ASN A 250 51.91 5.85 69.04
C ASN A 250 51.20 4.53 68.71
N PRO A 251 51.88 3.53 68.14
CA PRO A 251 51.27 2.24 67.82
C PRO A 251 50.66 1.54 69.04
N THR A 252 49.40 1.11 68.91
CA THR A 252 48.64 0.35 69.91
C THR A 252 47.86 -0.77 69.22
N SER A 253 47.50 -1.83 69.96
CA SER A 253 46.77 -2.99 69.43
C SER A 253 45.29 -3.04 69.85
N SER A 254 44.74 -1.93 70.34
CA SER A 254 43.35 -1.89 70.82
C SER A 254 42.38 -1.73 69.64
N ALA A 255 41.46 -2.69 69.49
CA ALA A 255 40.34 -2.54 68.55
C ALA A 255 39.35 -1.47 69.06
N ILE A 256 38.71 -0.75 68.12
CA ILE A 256 37.61 0.16 68.44
C ILE A 256 36.41 -0.64 68.92
N ARG A 257 35.75 -0.15 69.97
CA ARG A 257 34.42 -0.60 70.37
C ARG A 257 33.40 0.47 70.00
N TYR A 258 32.19 0.06 69.70
CA TYR A 258 31.10 0.98 69.44
C TYR A 258 30.08 0.94 70.58
N GLN A 259 29.66 2.12 71.02
CA GLN A 259 28.47 2.26 71.84
C GLN A 259 27.27 2.42 70.91
N HIS A 260 26.42 1.39 70.89
CA HIS A 260 25.22 1.33 70.07
C HIS A 260 24.01 1.95 70.77
N GLY A 261 23.03 2.39 69.98
CA GLY A 261 21.70 2.76 70.48
C GLY A 261 20.89 1.54 70.94
N GLN A 262 19.70 1.78 71.49
CA GLN A 262 18.85 0.72 72.05
C GLN A 262 17.99 -0.02 71.01
N THR A 263 17.92 0.46 69.77
CA THR A 263 17.04 -0.13 68.74
C THR A 263 17.81 -1.07 67.81
N ILE A 264 17.34 -2.32 67.73
CA ILE A 264 17.99 -3.43 67.04
C ILE A 264 16.97 -4.13 66.14
N ASN A 265 17.33 -4.37 64.89
CA ASN A 265 16.57 -5.22 63.98
C ASN A 265 17.13 -6.64 64.04
N HIS A 266 16.26 -7.64 64.22
CA HIS A 266 16.63 -9.05 64.21
C HIS A 266 16.32 -9.66 62.85
N HIS A 267 17.28 -10.39 62.30
CA HIS A 267 17.18 -11.09 61.02
C HIS A 267 17.43 -12.58 61.26
N ALA A 268 16.38 -13.38 61.12
CA ALA A 268 16.47 -14.83 61.22
C ALA A 268 17.31 -15.41 60.07
N ALA A 269 18.00 -16.52 60.32
CA ALA A 269 18.72 -17.27 59.30
C ALA A 269 17.78 -17.68 58.15
N THR A 270 18.26 -17.57 56.91
CA THR A 270 17.51 -18.02 55.73
C THR A 270 18.21 -19.20 55.07
N ASN A 271 17.43 -20.15 54.55
CA ASN A 271 17.98 -21.26 53.77
C ASN A 271 18.46 -20.78 52.41
N ALA A 272 19.44 -21.50 51.85
CA ALA A 272 19.92 -21.25 50.49
C ALA A 272 18.77 -21.39 49.47
N THR A 273 18.72 -20.47 48.52
CA THR A 273 17.80 -20.50 47.38
C THR A 273 18.56 -20.93 46.12
N CYS A 274 17.93 -20.87 44.94
CA CYS A 274 18.63 -21.19 43.69
C CYS A 274 19.72 -20.17 43.34
N THR A 275 19.55 -18.91 43.75
CA THR A 275 20.41 -17.78 43.36
C THR A 275 21.18 -17.18 44.53
N GLU A 276 20.70 -17.35 45.77
CA GLU A 276 21.34 -16.82 46.98
C GLU A 276 21.78 -17.97 47.89
N ALA A 277 22.96 -17.83 48.49
CA ALA A 277 23.41 -18.72 49.56
C ALA A 277 22.55 -18.52 50.82
N ALA A 278 22.61 -19.50 51.74
CA ALA A 278 21.94 -19.35 53.03
C ALA A 278 22.54 -18.17 53.81
N THR A 279 21.75 -17.56 54.70
CA THR A 279 22.24 -16.54 55.62
C THR A 279 22.23 -17.06 57.05
N LYS A 280 23.23 -16.64 57.83
CA LYS A 280 23.29 -16.82 59.27
C LYS A 280 22.32 -15.86 59.94
N GLU A 281 21.85 -16.22 61.13
CA GLU A 281 21.09 -15.30 61.98
C GLU A 281 21.96 -14.11 62.40
N TYR A 282 21.41 -12.89 62.34
CA TYR A 282 22.13 -11.68 62.72
C TYR A 282 21.22 -10.59 63.30
N TRP A 283 21.85 -9.64 64.01
CA TRP A 283 21.23 -8.47 64.59
C TRP A 283 21.86 -7.22 63.99
N GLN A 284 21.05 -6.27 63.56
CA GLN A 284 21.51 -5.03 62.95
C GLN A 284 21.20 -3.84 63.86
N CYS A 285 22.21 -3.02 64.15
CA CYS A 285 22.02 -1.78 64.89
C CYS A 285 21.33 -0.74 63.98
N GLN A 286 20.16 -0.23 64.36
CA GLN A 286 19.43 0.72 63.51
C GLN A 286 20.16 2.06 63.34
N ASP A 287 20.99 2.46 64.30
CA ASP A 287 21.68 3.74 64.29
C ASP A 287 22.93 3.77 63.38
N CYS A 288 23.57 2.62 63.12
CA CYS A 288 24.80 2.56 62.32
C CYS A 288 24.80 1.45 61.26
N GLN A 289 23.72 0.70 61.14
CA GLN A 289 23.49 -0.40 60.18
C GLN A 289 24.49 -1.56 60.25
N ARG A 290 25.47 -1.52 61.17
CA ARG A 290 26.39 -2.62 61.45
C ARG A 290 25.64 -3.86 61.94
N ILE A 291 26.12 -5.03 61.53
CA ILE A 291 25.52 -6.34 61.76
C ILE A 291 26.35 -7.14 62.77
N TYR A 292 25.68 -7.97 63.58
CA TYR A 292 26.27 -8.66 64.71
C TYR A 292 25.70 -10.06 64.84
N SER A 293 26.49 -10.98 65.38
CA SER A 293 26.05 -12.38 65.64
C SER A 293 25.28 -12.55 66.95
N ASP A 294 25.09 -11.47 67.72
CA ASP A 294 24.42 -11.49 69.01
C ASP A 294 23.60 -10.22 69.24
N SER A 295 22.51 -10.35 70.01
CA SER A 295 21.60 -9.24 70.32
C SER A 295 22.21 -8.16 71.22
N GLN A 296 23.39 -8.40 71.81
CA GLN A 296 24.11 -7.41 72.64
C GLN A 296 25.06 -6.56 71.79
N LEU A 297 25.15 -6.81 70.48
CA LEU A 297 26.01 -6.11 69.52
C LEU A 297 27.49 -6.16 69.92
N THR A 298 27.94 -7.31 70.43
CA THR A 298 29.31 -7.48 70.95
C THR A 298 30.26 -8.15 69.97
N LYS A 299 29.74 -8.94 69.03
CA LYS A 299 30.52 -9.65 68.01
C LYS A 299 30.03 -9.26 66.62
N GLU A 300 30.67 -8.24 66.06
CA GLU A 300 30.38 -7.69 64.72
C GLU A 300 30.64 -8.74 63.64
N LEU A 301 29.75 -8.79 62.66
CA LEU A 301 29.87 -9.60 61.45
C LEU A 301 30.28 -8.70 60.29
N THR A 302 31.12 -9.22 59.40
CA THR A 302 31.47 -8.55 58.14
C THR A 302 30.62 -9.05 56.97
N ASP A 303 30.01 -10.23 57.12
CA ASP A 303 29.15 -10.89 56.14
C ASP A 303 28.19 -11.84 56.90
N VAL A 304 26.96 -11.95 56.40
CA VAL A 304 25.92 -12.85 56.94
C VAL A 304 25.82 -14.14 56.13
N THR A 305 26.53 -14.25 55.01
CA THR A 305 26.50 -15.43 54.15
C THR A 305 27.03 -16.68 54.88
N ASP A 306 26.30 -17.78 54.73
CA ASP A 306 26.72 -19.10 55.18
C ASP A 306 27.45 -19.84 54.07
N ALA A 307 28.77 -19.77 54.10
CA ALA A 307 29.66 -20.39 53.11
C ALA A 307 29.55 -21.93 53.04
N GLU A 308 29.02 -22.59 54.07
CA GLU A 308 28.80 -24.05 54.05
C GLU A 308 27.54 -24.44 53.25
N HIS A 309 26.65 -23.49 53.01
CA HIS A 309 25.41 -23.67 52.25
C HIS A 309 25.33 -22.63 51.11
N PRO A 310 26.14 -22.81 50.04
CA PRO A 310 26.09 -21.92 48.88
C PRO A 310 24.74 -21.99 48.16
N ALA A 311 24.50 -21.05 47.24
CA ALA A 311 23.32 -21.08 46.39
C ALA A 311 23.17 -22.47 45.74
N LEU A 312 21.95 -23.00 45.78
CA LEU A 312 21.65 -24.38 45.38
C LEU A 312 21.83 -24.64 43.88
N GLY A 313 21.98 -23.56 43.10
CA GLY A 313 21.99 -23.60 41.64
C GLY A 313 20.65 -24.07 41.06
N HIS A 314 20.59 -24.12 39.73
CA HIS A 314 19.41 -24.57 39.00
C HIS A 314 19.61 -26.00 38.49
N THR A 315 18.71 -26.91 38.87
CA THR A 315 18.56 -28.24 38.26
C THR A 315 17.32 -28.20 37.41
N ASN A 316 17.45 -28.32 36.08
CA ASN A 316 16.36 -28.03 35.15
C ASN A 316 15.70 -29.30 34.61
N ASN A 317 14.38 -29.23 34.44
CA ASN A 317 13.64 -30.24 33.69
C ASN A 317 13.77 -30.03 32.17
N GLU A 318 13.17 -30.93 31.39
CA GLU A 318 13.23 -30.89 29.91
C GLU A 318 12.62 -29.62 29.29
N ASP A 319 11.77 -28.90 30.03
CA ASP A 319 11.08 -27.67 29.61
C ASP A 319 11.86 -26.39 30.00
N GLY A 320 13.03 -26.53 30.63
CA GLY A 320 13.88 -25.41 31.05
C GLY A 320 13.41 -24.72 32.35
N TYR A 321 12.56 -25.38 33.13
CA TYR A 321 12.24 -24.94 34.49
C TYR A 321 13.21 -25.53 35.49
N CYS A 322 13.68 -24.71 36.43
CA CYS A 322 14.37 -25.23 37.59
C CYS A 322 13.39 -26.03 38.46
N ASP A 323 13.72 -27.29 38.74
CA ASP A 323 12.94 -28.20 39.58
C ASP A 323 12.72 -27.68 41.00
N ARG A 324 13.60 -26.79 41.48
CA ARG A 324 13.59 -26.23 42.83
C ARG A 324 12.74 -24.96 42.91
N CYS A 325 13.13 -23.90 42.22
CA CYS A 325 12.43 -22.61 42.30
C CYS A 325 11.25 -22.48 41.34
N LYS A 326 11.05 -23.45 40.43
CA LYS A 326 10.03 -23.39 39.38
C LYS A 326 10.11 -22.14 38.51
N HIS A 327 11.25 -21.46 38.52
CA HIS A 327 11.56 -20.37 37.60
C HIS A 327 12.23 -20.91 36.35
N TYR A 328 12.05 -20.14 35.29
CA TYR A 328 12.57 -20.43 33.99
C TYR A 328 14.08 -20.12 33.92
N VAL A 329 14.89 -21.00 33.30
CA VAL A 329 16.36 -20.89 33.28
C VAL A 329 16.90 -21.08 31.87
N ALA A 330 17.66 -20.11 31.38
CA ALA A 330 18.40 -20.18 30.13
C ALA A 330 19.33 -21.40 30.07
N VAL A 331 19.26 -22.19 29.00
CA VAL A 331 20.09 -23.40 28.81
C VAL A 331 20.92 -23.27 27.54
N LYS A 332 22.24 -23.50 27.65
CA LYS A 332 23.16 -23.46 26.50
C LYS A 332 22.74 -24.51 25.46
N PRO A 333 22.42 -24.11 24.22
CA PRO A 333 22.15 -25.05 23.13
C PRO A 333 23.42 -25.77 22.68
N SER A 334 23.23 -26.88 21.99
CA SER A 334 24.30 -27.48 21.20
C SER A 334 24.75 -26.53 20.09
N GLU A 335 26.04 -26.57 19.76
CA GLU A 335 26.64 -25.78 18.70
C GLU A 335 27.16 -26.70 17.58
N GLN A 336 26.98 -26.29 16.33
CA GLN A 336 27.52 -26.97 15.17
C GLN A 336 28.16 -25.95 14.22
N ASN A 337 29.45 -26.10 13.95
CA ASN A 337 30.21 -25.23 13.03
C ASN A 337 30.11 -23.72 13.35
N GLY A 338 30.13 -23.32 14.62
CA GLY A 338 30.02 -21.90 15.00
C GLY A 338 28.58 -21.37 15.06
N VAL A 339 27.57 -22.24 14.91
CA VAL A 339 26.14 -21.88 14.92
C VAL A 339 25.42 -22.60 16.04
N TYR A 340 24.73 -21.85 16.89
CA TYR A 340 23.92 -22.37 18.00
C TYR A 340 22.57 -22.90 17.52
N LEU A 341 22.22 -24.14 17.88
CA LEU A 341 21.00 -24.82 17.45
C LEU A 341 19.83 -24.56 18.42
N ILE A 342 18.89 -23.72 17.99
CA ILE A 342 17.74 -23.30 18.79
C ILE A 342 16.57 -24.26 18.56
N ALA A 343 16.47 -25.28 19.41
CA ALA A 343 15.40 -26.27 19.41
C ALA A 343 14.27 -26.01 20.43
N LYS A 344 14.50 -25.10 21.38
CA LYS A 344 13.61 -24.86 22.52
C LYS A 344 13.64 -23.38 22.90
N PRO A 345 12.58 -22.84 23.53
CA PRO A 345 12.58 -21.46 23.98
C PRO A 345 13.72 -21.15 24.97
N CYS A 346 14.21 -22.18 25.68
CA CYS A 346 15.33 -22.05 26.60
C CYS A 346 16.67 -21.75 25.95
N HIS A 347 16.85 -22.28 24.75
CA HIS A 347 18.02 -22.03 23.94
C HIS A 347 17.99 -20.59 23.39
N LEU A 348 16.81 -20.08 23.01
CA LEU A 348 16.67 -18.71 22.51
C LEU A 348 16.90 -17.67 23.62
N ALA A 349 16.38 -17.94 24.82
CA ALA A 349 16.65 -17.11 26.00
C ALA A 349 18.14 -17.08 26.36
N TRP A 350 18.79 -18.26 26.35
CA TRP A 350 20.24 -18.34 26.54
C TRP A 350 21.00 -17.56 25.46
N PHE A 351 20.63 -17.72 24.19
CA PHE A 351 21.30 -17.03 23.09
C PHE A 351 21.21 -15.51 23.23
N ARG A 352 20.03 -14.99 23.61
CA ARG A 352 19.84 -13.57 23.94
C ARG A 352 20.79 -13.13 25.06
N ASP A 353 20.83 -13.86 26.16
CA ASP A 353 21.62 -13.50 27.34
C ASP A 353 23.13 -13.61 27.08
N TYR A 354 23.55 -14.56 26.25
CA TYR A 354 24.93 -14.75 25.79
C TYR A 354 25.38 -13.61 24.86
N VAL A 355 24.56 -13.26 23.85
CA VAL A 355 24.84 -12.12 22.96
C VAL A 355 24.95 -10.82 23.75
N ASN A 356 24.05 -10.61 24.72
CA ASN A 356 24.00 -9.41 25.54
C ASN A 356 25.01 -9.42 26.72
N GLY A 357 25.80 -10.49 26.89
CA GLY A 357 26.85 -10.59 27.91
C GLY A 357 26.37 -10.76 29.35
N THR A 358 25.09 -11.11 29.55
CA THR A 358 24.55 -11.52 30.86
C THR A 358 25.03 -12.93 31.22
N ILE A 359 25.26 -13.76 30.20
CA ILE A 359 25.91 -15.07 30.33
C ILE A 359 27.21 -15.01 29.50
N VAL A 360 28.30 -15.55 30.06
CA VAL A 360 29.62 -15.63 29.41
C VAL A 360 30.17 -17.05 29.54
N ASP A 361 31.15 -17.42 28.71
CA ASP A 361 31.81 -18.72 28.85
C ASP A 361 32.71 -18.75 30.10
N GLU A 362 33.01 -19.96 30.59
CA GLU A 362 33.81 -20.13 31.80
C GLU A 362 35.22 -19.52 31.63
N GLY A 363 35.60 -18.63 32.55
CA GLY A 363 36.88 -17.92 32.51
C GLY A 363 36.83 -16.56 31.78
N GLU A 364 35.71 -16.20 31.17
CA GLU A 364 35.51 -14.87 30.60
C GLU A 364 35.10 -13.83 31.65
N VAL A 365 35.40 -12.57 31.36
CA VAL A 365 35.03 -11.45 32.23
C VAL A 365 33.52 -11.25 32.15
N ALA A 366 32.85 -11.16 33.31
CA ALA A 366 31.40 -10.89 33.37
C ALA A 366 31.04 -9.60 32.61
N GLY A 367 29.97 -9.66 31.82
CA GLY A 367 29.56 -8.55 30.94
C GLY A 367 30.17 -8.59 29.53
N THR A 368 31.00 -9.58 29.18
CA THR A 368 31.52 -9.75 27.82
C THR A 368 30.40 -10.08 26.84
N THR A 369 30.22 -9.27 25.79
CA THR A 369 29.17 -9.46 24.79
C THR A 369 29.64 -10.31 23.61
N HIS A 370 28.74 -11.13 23.07
CA HIS A 370 29.03 -12.08 21.99
C HIS A 370 28.33 -11.68 20.69
N SER A 371 28.60 -10.45 20.24
CA SER A 371 27.90 -9.83 19.11
C SER A 371 27.96 -10.63 17.80
N SER A 372 28.99 -11.45 17.56
CA SER A 372 29.13 -12.27 16.34
C SER A 372 28.48 -13.65 16.42
N ALA A 373 27.90 -14.04 17.56
CA ALA A 373 27.30 -15.36 17.73
C ALA A 373 26.14 -15.55 16.75
N SER A 374 26.12 -16.69 16.05
CA SER A 374 25.09 -17.03 15.07
C SER A 374 24.20 -18.16 15.58
N ALA A 375 22.94 -18.19 15.12
CA ALA A 375 21.95 -19.16 15.56
C ALA A 375 21.15 -19.73 14.39
N MET A 376 20.58 -20.91 14.57
CA MET A 376 19.68 -21.53 13.61
C MET A 376 18.54 -22.22 14.36
N LEU A 377 17.30 -21.98 13.96
CA LEU A 377 16.16 -22.70 14.52
C LEU A 377 16.14 -24.13 13.96
N THR A 378 15.78 -25.07 14.83
CA THR A 378 15.64 -26.50 14.50
C THR A 378 14.28 -27.06 14.91
N ALA A 379 13.44 -26.21 15.52
CA ALA A 379 12.06 -26.48 15.90
C ALA A 379 11.33 -25.13 16.08
N ASP A 380 10.00 -25.20 16.16
CA ASP A 380 9.18 -24.05 16.53
C ASP A 380 9.39 -23.67 18.01
N ILE A 381 9.36 -22.37 18.31
CA ILE A 381 9.72 -21.79 19.59
C ILE A 381 8.54 -21.02 20.19
N ASP A 382 7.98 -21.51 21.29
CA ASP A 382 6.89 -20.83 22.01
C ASP A 382 7.42 -20.06 23.24
N LEU A 383 7.33 -18.73 23.21
CA LEU A 383 7.85 -17.82 24.25
C LEU A 383 6.83 -17.44 25.33
N LYS A 384 5.64 -18.02 25.36
CA LYS A 384 4.56 -17.63 26.30
C LYS A 384 4.95 -17.60 27.79
N ASN A 385 5.96 -18.38 28.19
CA ASN A 385 6.46 -18.45 29.58
C ASN A 385 7.74 -17.62 29.81
N TYR A 386 8.22 -16.94 28.79
CA TYR A 386 9.49 -16.21 28.76
C TYR A 386 9.28 -14.71 28.58
N CYS A 387 8.13 -14.36 28.02
CA CYS A 387 7.62 -13.01 27.95
C CYS A 387 6.10 -13.05 27.82
N HIS A 388 5.41 -12.24 28.61
CA HIS A 388 3.96 -12.14 28.63
C HIS A 388 3.51 -10.86 29.32
N ALA A 389 2.27 -10.45 29.02
CA ALA A 389 1.61 -9.39 29.77
C ALA A 389 1.39 -9.81 31.23
N ALA A 390 1.06 -8.84 32.09
CA ALA A 390 0.54 -9.16 33.42
C ALA A 390 -0.84 -9.81 33.28
N GLU A 391 -1.03 -10.97 33.90
CA GLU A 391 -2.29 -11.71 33.99
C GLU A 391 -2.52 -12.13 35.45
N ASP A 392 -3.74 -12.55 35.81
CA ASP A 392 -4.05 -12.97 37.20
C ASP A 392 -3.08 -14.07 37.69
N GLY A 393 -2.18 -13.70 38.61
CA GLY A 393 -1.16 -14.58 39.18
C GLY A 393 0.18 -14.62 38.44
N LYS A 394 0.40 -13.82 37.39
CA LYS A 394 1.70 -13.68 36.69
C LYS A 394 2.08 -12.21 36.51
N GLU A 395 3.27 -11.83 36.99
CA GLU A 395 3.84 -10.50 36.75
C GLU A 395 4.13 -10.27 35.27
N LEU A 396 4.17 -9.01 34.84
CA LEU A 396 4.58 -8.67 33.47
C LEU A 396 6.04 -9.07 33.26
N LEU A 397 6.31 -9.78 32.16
CA LEU A 397 7.66 -10.13 31.74
C LEU A 397 7.86 -9.71 30.28
N SER A 398 8.67 -8.69 30.02
CA SER A 398 8.97 -8.25 28.66
C SER A 398 10.23 -8.92 28.13
N TRP A 399 10.23 -9.32 26.86
CA TRP A 399 11.45 -9.76 26.19
C TRP A 399 12.47 -8.61 26.10
N LEU A 400 13.74 -8.93 26.34
CA LEU A 400 14.88 -8.03 26.17
C LEU A 400 15.42 -8.21 24.74
N PRO A 401 15.52 -7.16 23.92
CA PRO A 401 16.03 -7.29 22.56
C PRO A 401 17.45 -7.88 22.50
N ILE A 402 17.71 -8.70 21.50
CA ILE A 402 19.05 -9.22 21.20
C ILE A 402 19.85 -8.12 20.50
N GLY A 403 20.96 -7.71 21.11
CA GLY A 403 21.77 -6.59 20.64
C GLY A 403 21.11 -5.22 20.89
N ASN A 404 21.96 -4.20 21.06
CA ASN A 404 21.54 -2.82 21.36
C ASN A 404 22.43 -1.80 20.64
N SER A 405 22.21 -0.50 20.87
CA SER A 405 22.95 0.56 20.16
C SER A 405 24.47 0.59 20.43
N TYR A 406 24.90 0.08 21.59
CA TYR A 406 26.29 -0.06 21.99
C TYR A 406 26.85 -1.41 21.53
N ASP A 407 26.11 -2.49 21.79
CA ASP A 407 26.48 -3.87 21.46
C ASP A 407 25.60 -4.39 20.32
N ARG A 408 25.89 -3.93 19.10
CA ARG A 408 25.12 -4.30 17.90
C ARG A 408 25.37 -5.75 17.57
N TRP A 409 24.31 -6.50 17.27
CA TRP A 409 24.44 -7.90 16.90
C TRP A 409 24.83 -8.05 15.42
N LYS A 410 25.85 -8.88 15.16
CA LYS A 410 26.51 -9.07 13.86
C LYS A 410 26.52 -10.53 13.38
N GLY A 411 25.83 -11.41 14.11
CA GLY A 411 25.69 -12.80 13.75
C GLY A 411 24.67 -13.03 12.64
N ASN A 412 24.44 -14.30 12.31
CA ASN A 412 23.39 -14.72 11.38
C ASN A 412 22.31 -15.54 12.08
N MET A 413 21.07 -15.44 11.61
CA MET A 413 19.96 -16.27 12.07
C MET A 413 19.20 -16.87 10.89
N ASP A 414 19.17 -18.20 10.80
CA ASP A 414 18.30 -18.93 9.89
C ASP A 414 17.15 -19.61 10.66
N GLY A 415 15.93 -19.20 10.38
CA GLY A 415 14.73 -19.79 10.96
C GLY A 415 14.35 -21.13 10.35
N GLN A 416 14.90 -21.52 9.19
CA GLN A 416 14.55 -22.74 8.45
C GLN A 416 13.03 -22.94 8.22
N GLY A 417 12.26 -21.85 8.21
CA GLY A 417 10.81 -21.86 8.08
C GLY A 417 10.05 -22.10 9.40
N HIS A 418 10.74 -22.25 10.53
CA HIS A 418 10.15 -22.41 11.85
C HIS A 418 9.48 -21.13 12.37
N THR A 419 8.59 -21.33 13.33
CA THR A 419 7.79 -20.26 13.95
C THR A 419 8.33 -19.89 15.33
N ILE A 420 8.41 -18.58 15.63
CA ILE A 420 8.50 -18.05 16.99
C ILE A 420 7.12 -17.52 17.38
N SER A 421 6.53 -18.11 18.42
CA SER A 421 5.19 -17.77 18.92
C SER A 421 5.24 -17.01 20.23
N HIS A 422 4.25 -16.15 20.47
CA HIS A 422 4.02 -15.44 21.74
C HIS A 422 5.19 -14.55 22.19
N LEU A 423 5.97 -13.99 21.26
CA LEU A 423 6.92 -12.95 21.59
C LEU A 423 6.16 -11.73 22.14
N TYR A 424 6.43 -11.36 23.38
CA TYR A 424 5.84 -10.18 24.02
C TYR A 424 6.91 -9.18 24.39
N ILE A 425 6.77 -7.95 23.90
CA ILE A 425 7.66 -6.84 24.25
C ILE A 425 6.81 -5.65 24.67
N LYS A 426 7.09 -5.10 25.85
CA LYS A 426 6.53 -3.83 26.32
C LYS A 426 7.60 -2.97 26.97
N THR A 427 8.01 -1.91 26.30
CA THR A 427 9.16 -1.09 26.74
C THR A 427 9.05 0.39 26.31
N ALA A 428 10.00 1.19 26.77
CA ALA A 428 10.20 2.60 26.38
C ALA A 428 11.59 2.84 25.78
N GLN A 429 12.30 1.78 25.39
CA GLN A 429 13.65 1.85 24.82
C GLN A 429 13.62 2.19 23.32
N ILE A 430 14.71 2.79 22.84
CA ILE A 430 14.95 2.95 21.40
C ILE A 430 15.41 1.60 20.81
N TYR A 431 15.00 1.31 19.58
CA TYR A 431 15.32 0.08 18.85
C TYR A 431 14.73 -1.18 19.51
N VAL A 432 13.52 -1.54 19.10
CA VAL A 432 12.74 -2.62 19.70
C VAL A 432 12.27 -3.63 18.67
N GLY A 433 12.51 -4.90 18.99
CA GLY A 433 12.07 -6.11 18.29
C GLY A 433 12.65 -7.34 18.97
N LEU A 434 12.55 -8.53 18.36
CA LEU A 434 13.33 -9.69 18.79
C LEU A 434 14.82 -9.32 18.90
N PHE A 435 15.29 -8.56 17.91
CA PHE A 435 16.59 -7.88 17.88
C PHE A 435 16.41 -6.37 18.11
N GLY A 436 17.32 -5.75 18.87
CA GLY A 436 17.30 -4.30 19.05
C GLY A 436 17.95 -3.62 17.86
N TYR A 437 19.28 -3.74 17.78
CA TYR A 437 20.10 -3.20 16.69
C TYR A 437 20.95 -4.31 16.07
N THR A 438 20.82 -4.49 14.75
CA THR A 438 21.68 -5.41 13.97
C THR A 438 22.64 -4.67 13.04
N GLU A 439 23.86 -5.19 12.88
CA GLU A 439 24.92 -4.65 12.01
C GLU A 439 25.50 -5.78 11.15
N ASP A 440 25.32 -5.69 9.84
CA ASP A 440 25.76 -6.72 8.87
C ASP A 440 25.23 -8.14 9.17
N ALA A 441 24.10 -8.25 9.87
CA ALA A 441 23.48 -9.52 10.21
C ALA A 441 22.57 -10.02 9.08
N THR A 442 22.68 -11.30 8.72
CA THR A 442 21.72 -11.97 7.84
C THR A 442 20.66 -12.69 8.67
N ILE A 443 19.39 -12.36 8.46
CA ILE A 443 18.26 -13.00 9.15
C ILE A 443 17.27 -13.51 8.12
N GLN A 444 16.96 -14.81 8.16
CA GLN A 444 16.10 -15.39 7.13
C GLN A 444 15.13 -16.47 7.59
N ASN A 445 14.09 -16.70 6.79
CA ASN A 445 13.16 -17.84 6.86
C ASN A 445 12.49 -18.02 8.23
N LEU A 446 11.89 -16.97 8.78
CA LEU A 446 11.32 -16.97 10.13
C LEU A 446 9.86 -16.53 10.11
N THR A 447 8.99 -17.28 10.79
CA THR A 447 7.59 -16.89 10.98
C THR A 447 7.35 -16.43 12.42
N PHE A 448 6.59 -15.36 12.61
CA PHE A 448 6.11 -14.91 13.92
C PHE A 448 4.61 -15.11 14.04
N ASP A 449 4.17 -15.75 15.12
CA ASP A 449 2.74 -15.94 15.44
C ASP A 449 2.44 -15.43 16.85
N TYR A 450 1.27 -14.82 17.07
CA TYR A 450 0.90 -14.18 18.34
C TYR A 450 1.95 -13.22 18.95
N ALA A 451 2.83 -12.64 18.12
CA ALA A 451 3.81 -11.68 18.58
C ALA A 451 3.14 -10.32 18.87
N LYS A 452 3.41 -9.72 20.03
CA LYS A 452 2.87 -8.43 20.43
C LYS A 452 3.98 -7.51 20.91
N VAL A 453 4.21 -6.43 20.17
CA VAL A 453 5.25 -5.44 20.45
C VAL A 453 4.60 -4.08 20.74
N GLU A 454 4.73 -3.60 21.97
CA GLU A 454 4.24 -2.30 22.44
C GLU A 454 5.43 -1.42 22.87
N ASN A 455 5.70 -0.33 22.14
CA ASN A 455 6.77 0.60 22.46
C ASN A 455 6.26 2.04 22.48
N VAL A 456 6.64 2.80 23.51
CA VAL A 456 6.35 4.24 23.60
C VAL A 456 7.49 5.12 23.10
N SER A 457 8.52 4.52 22.49
CA SER A 457 9.66 5.20 21.87
C SER A 457 9.71 4.98 20.34
N THR A 458 10.87 5.21 19.71
CA THR A 458 11.08 5.12 18.26
C THR A 458 11.80 3.84 17.82
N CYS A 459 11.68 3.51 16.52
CA CYS A 459 12.29 2.36 15.86
C CYS A 459 11.78 1.03 16.41
N THR A 460 10.59 0.62 15.97
CA THR A 460 9.87 -0.57 16.46
C THR A 460 9.49 -1.50 15.29
N GLY A 461 9.79 -2.79 15.43
CA GLY A 461 9.30 -3.85 14.55
C GLY A 461 9.29 -5.20 15.27
N ILE A 462 8.60 -6.21 14.74
CA ILE A 462 8.58 -7.55 15.37
C ILE A 462 9.96 -8.18 15.34
N LEU A 463 10.64 -8.10 14.20
CA LEU A 463 11.97 -8.68 14.05
C LEU A 463 13.02 -7.78 14.66
N ALA A 464 13.10 -6.52 14.22
CA ALA A 464 14.18 -5.62 14.59
C ALA A 464 13.73 -4.17 14.77
N GLY A 465 14.35 -3.48 15.74
CA GLY A 465 14.21 -2.04 15.88
C GLY A 465 14.92 -1.28 14.77
N TYR A 466 16.22 -1.55 14.59
CA TYR A 466 17.04 -1.03 13.50
C TYR A 466 17.91 -2.14 12.93
N ALA A 467 17.86 -2.32 11.60
CA ALA A 467 18.75 -3.21 10.88
C ALA A 467 19.66 -2.42 9.94
N PHE A 468 20.97 -2.52 10.15
CA PHE A 468 21.98 -1.78 9.41
C PHE A 468 22.94 -2.73 8.69
N ALA A 469 23.29 -2.40 7.47
CA ALA A 469 24.33 -3.07 6.71
C ALA A 469 25.15 -2.04 5.92
N TYR A 470 26.47 -2.23 5.86
CA TYR A 470 27.32 -1.35 5.06
C TYR A 470 27.02 -1.51 3.56
N SER A 471 27.41 -0.52 2.75
CA SER A 471 27.05 -0.45 1.32
C SER A 471 27.41 -1.72 0.55
N ASN A 472 28.57 -2.33 0.82
CA ASN A 472 29.07 -3.54 0.15
C ASN A 472 28.75 -4.85 0.87
N SER A 473 27.94 -4.80 1.92
CA SER A 473 27.57 -5.97 2.72
C SER A 473 26.60 -6.88 1.97
N PRO A 474 26.80 -8.22 1.97
CA PRO A 474 25.84 -9.18 1.45
C PRO A 474 24.67 -9.45 2.41
N ALA A 475 24.69 -8.84 3.60
CA ALA A 475 23.67 -9.04 4.62
C ALA A 475 22.29 -8.61 4.13
N HIS A 476 21.29 -9.42 4.47
CA HIS A 476 19.90 -9.21 4.07
C HIS A 476 18.95 -9.77 5.13
N ILE A 477 17.74 -9.23 5.13
CA ILE A 477 16.61 -9.78 5.87
C ILE A 477 15.65 -10.37 4.85
N LYS A 478 15.41 -11.69 4.92
CA LYS A 478 14.67 -12.39 3.86
C LYS A 478 13.68 -13.43 4.36
N GLY A 479 12.50 -13.51 3.75
CA GLY A 479 11.56 -14.59 4.06
C GLY A 479 10.99 -14.49 5.48
N ILE A 480 10.81 -13.27 5.99
CA ILE A 480 10.24 -13.03 7.31
C ILE A 480 8.73 -12.88 7.17
N LYS A 481 7.97 -13.66 7.94
CA LYS A 481 6.50 -13.70 7.88
C LYS A 481 5.89 -13.40 9.23
N THR A 482 4.79 -12.66 9.26
CA THR A 482 3.96 -12.51 10.46
C THR A 482 2.57 -13.08 10.20
N THR A 483 1.91 -13.65 11.21
CA THR A 483 0.50 -14.05 11.11
C THR A 483 -0.44 -12.89 11.46
N LYS A 484 -1.73 -13.05 11.15
CA LYS A 484 -2.80 -12.10 11.51
C LYS A 484 -2.98 -11.91 13.02
N ASN A 485 -2.43 -12.80 13.84
CA ASN A 485 -2.52 -12.73 15.30
C ASN A 485 -1.47 -11.80 15.92
N CYS A 486 -0.50 -11.35 15.12
CA CYS A 486 0.56 -10.46 15.57
C CYS A 486 0.08 -9.00 15.61
N THR A 487 0.71 -8.17 16.47
CA THR A 487 0.40 -6.75 16.60
C THR A 487 1.65 -5.93 16.94
N VAL A 488 1.82 -4.79 16.28
CA VAL A 488 2.89 -3.81 16.53
C VAL A 488 2.29 -2.45 16.86
N ILE A 489 2.66 -1.88 18.00
CA ILE A 489 2.26 -0.54 18.44
C ILE A 489 3.52 0.25 18.80
N GLY A 490 3.84 1.29 18.03
CA GLY A 490 5.01 2.17 18.23
C GLY A 490 4.64 3.65 18.27
N GLN A 491 5.65 4.53 18.44
CA GLN A 491 5.48 5.99 18.30
C GLN A 491 6.17 6.52 17.05
N GLY A 492 7.50 6.39 16.94
CA GLY A 492 8.26 6.84 15.77
C GLY A 492 8.25 5.84 14.61
N ARG A 493 9.40 5.68 13.95
CA ARG A 493 9.61 4.72 12.85
C ARG A 493 9.12 3.34 13.25
N THR A 494 7.99 2.92 12.69
CA THR A 494 7.29 1.70 13.10
C THR A 494 6.99 0.85 11.88
N GLY A 495 7.61 -0.32 11.80
CA GLY A 495 7.33 -1.31 10.77
C GLY A 495 6.67 -2.55 11.34
N GLY A 496 5.87 -3.27 10.56
CA GLY A 496 5.41 -4.60 10.98
C GLY A 496 6.56 -5.57 11.21
N ILE A 497 7.65 -5.44 10.44
CA ILE A 497 8.82 -6.31 10.53
C ILE A 497 10.03 -5.58 11.11
N VAL A 498 10.40 -4.42 10.53
CA VAL A 498 11.57 -3.64 10.95
C VAL A 498 11.21 -2.18 11.19
N GLY A 499 11.65 -1.57 12.30
CA GLY A 499 11.43 -0.15 12.54
C GLY A 499 12.13 0.74 11.51
N ASP A 500 13.46 0.70 11.48
CA ASP A 500 14.30 1.42 10.52
C ASP A 500 15.19 0.43 9.77
N ALA A 501 15.25 0.53 8.44
CA ALA A 501 15.97 -0.41 7.58
C ALA A 501 17.07 0.30 6.78
N GLN A 502 18.32 -0.09 7.03
CA GLN A 502 19.45 0.21 6.18
C GLN A 502 20.10 -1.11 5.74
N ILE A 503 19.24 -2.04 5.33
CA ILE A 503 19.57 -3.39 4.86
C ILE A 503 18.55 -3.78 3.78
N ASN A 504 18.89 -4.73 2.90
CA ASN A 504 17.94 -5.23 1.92
C ASN A 504 16.84 -6.04 2.63
N LEU A 505 15.59 -5.76 2.28
CA LEU A 505 14.42 -6.50 2.74
C LEU A 505 13.84 -7.28 1.55
N GLU A 506 13.78 -8.60 1.66
CA GLU A 506 13.46 -9.48 0.54
C GLU A 506 12.40 -10.53 0.91
N ASN A 507 11.35 -10.72 0.10
CA ASN A 507 10.38 -11.80 0.31
C ASN A 507 9.73 -11.79 1.72
N CYS A 508 9.53 -10.59 2.28
CA CYS A 508 8.96 -10.43 3.61
C CYS A 508 7.44 -10.18 3.54
N GLU A 509 6.68 -10.82 4.42
CA GLU A 509 5.22 -10.77 4.45
C GLU A 509 4.72 -10.30 5.83
N ASN A 510 3.94 -9.23 5.86
CA ASN A 510 3.30 -8.77 7.08
C ASN A 510 1.78 -9.03 7.06
N HIS A 511 1.28 -9.87 7.96
CA HIS A 511 -0.16 -9.98 8.24
C HIS A 511 -0.56 -9.33 9.57
N SER A 512 0.40 -8.84 10.36
CA SER A 512 0.16 -8.21 11.65
C SER A 512 -0.51 -6.84 11.52
N SER A 513 -1.30 -6.44 12.53
CA SER A 513 -1.78 -5.06 12.62
C SER A 513 -0.65 -4.13 13.11
N VAL A 514 -0.40 -3.04 12.39
CA VAL A 514 0.67 -2.08 12.67
C VAL A 514 0.09 -0.72 12.98
N LYS A 515 0.43 -0.18 14.16
CA LYS A 515 0.00 1.14 14.61
C LYS A 515 1.19 1.97 15.07
N GLY A 516 1.34 3.19 14.58
CA GLY A 516 2.39 4.11 15.00
C GLY A 516 1.93 5.56 15.07
N THR A 517 2.84 6.52 15.29
CA THR A 517 2.52 7.95 15.15
C THR A 517 3.14 8.55 13.89
N SER A 518 4.45 8.35 13.66
CA SER A 518 5.19 8.95 12.52
C SER A 518 6.07 7.94 11.79
N ASP A 519 6.08 7.94 10.45
CA ASP A 519 6.82 6.99 9.59
C ASP A 519 6.43 5.53 9.88
N VAL A 520 5.22 5.16 9.45
CA VAL A 520 4.63 3.84 9.71
C VAL A 520 4.51 3.04 8.42
N GLY A 521 5.02 1.80 8.40
CA GLY A 521 4.89 0.90 7.26
C GLY A 521 4.50 -0.52 7.65
N GLY A 522 3.79 -1.22 6.77
CA GLY A 522 3.48 -2.63 7.00
C GLY A 522 4.72 -3.51 7.05
N ILE A 523 5.77 -3.19 6.28
CA ILE A 523 7.05 -3.90 6.32
C ILE A 523 8.07 -3.13 7.15
N ALA A 524 8.33 -1.88 6.79
CA ALA A 524 9.34 -1.03 7.43
C ALA A 524 8.81 0.37 7.75
N GLY A 525 9.15 0.94 8.90
CA GLY A 525 8.82 2.34 9.19
C GLY A 525 9.58 3.30 8.28
N SER A 526 10.88 3.07 8.13
CA SER A 526 11.79 3.85 7.28
C SER A 526 12.79 2.94 6.57
N SER A 527 13.26 3.34 5.39
CA SER A 527 14.41 2.70 4.73
C SER A 527 15.33 3.71 4.04
N THR A 528 16.63 3.49 4.17
CA THR A 528 17.67 4.34 3.57
C THR A 528 18.68 3.51 2.75
N TYR A 529 19.02 3.95 1.53
CA TYR A 529 20.05 3.38 0.63
C TYR A 529 19.85 1.93 0.12
N LYS A 530 19.05 1.10 0.79
CA LYS A 530 18.92 -0.33 0.51
C LYS A 530 17.52 -0.67 -0.01
N ASN A 531 17.43 -1.71 -0.82
CA ASN A 531 16.22 -2.01 -1.57
C ASN A 531 15.22 -2.81 -0.75
N ILE A 532 13.94 -2.63 -1.07
CA ILE A 532 12.84 -3.46 -0.59
C ILE A 532 12.28 -4.20 -1.79
N LYS A 533 12.40 -5.53 -1.77
CA LYS A 533 12.09 -6.37 -2.91
C LYS A 533 11.15 -7.51 -2.54
N CYS A 534 10.19 -7.81 -3.39
CA CYS A 534 9.28 -8.93 -3.21
C CYS A 534 8.55 -8.91 -1.85
N CYS A 535 8.24 -7.75 -1.29
CA CYS A 535 7.63 -7.65 0.05
C CYS A 535 6.13 -7.34 -0.03
N THR A 536 5.33 -7.96 0.85
CA THR A 536 3.88 -7.83 0.84
C THR A 536 3.31 -7.49 2.21
N ASN A 537 2.44 -6.48 2.27
CA ASN A 537 1.64 -6.19 3.45
C ASN A 537 0.18 -6.61 3.25
N TYR A 538 -0.34 -7.44 4.15
CA TYR A 538 -1.74 -7.83 4.28
C TYR A 538 -2.42 -7.20 5.49
N GLY A 539 -1.63 -6.84 6.51
CA GLY A 539 -2.13 -6.31 7.77
C GLY A 539 -2.60 -4.86 7.68
N THR A 540 -3.43 -4.43 8.64
CA THR A 540 -3.85 -3.03 8.72
C THR A 540 -2.69 -2.13 9.16
N VAL A 541 -2.58 -0.94 8.58
CA VAL A 541 -1.57 0.05 8.96
C VAL A 541 -2.26 1.34 9.39
N GLU A 542 -1.94 1.81 10.59
CA GLU A 542 -2.57 2.98 11.21
C GLU A 542 -1.54 3.98 11.75
N ASN A 543 -1.77 5.28 11.52
CA ASN A 543 -1.03 6.33 12.22
C ASN A 543 -1.87 7.58 12.51
N ASN A 544 -1.31 8.50 13.30
CA ASN A 544 -2.00 9.72 13.70
C ASN A 544 -1.17 11.02 13.58
N ASN A 545 0.05 10.98 13.04
CA ASN A 545 0.89 12.17 12.88
C ASN A 545 1.39 12.36 11.44
N SER A 546 2.35 11.58 10.95
CA SER A 546 2.94 11.80 9.61
C SER A 546 3.44 10.52 8.95
N SER A 547 3.40 10.48 7.62
CA SER A 547 4.01 9.47 6.75
C SER A 547 3.61 8.03 7.05
N ILE A 548 2.78 7.48 6.18
CA ILE A 548 2.31 6.10 6.30
C ILE A 548 2.18 5.45 4.94
N GLY A 549 2.74 4.24 4.82
CA GLY A 549 2.68 3.42 3.62
C GLY A 549 2.30 1.98 3.93
N GLY A 550 1.74 1.27 2.95
CA GLY A 550 1.47 -0.15 3.11
C GLY A 550 2.75 -0.98 3.20
N ILE A 551 3.78 -0.61 2.44
CA ILE A 551 5.10 -1.24 2.51
C ILE A 551 6.00 -0.45 3.47
N ILE A 552 6.12 0.86 3.25
CA ILE A 552 7.10 1.71 3.92
C ILE A 552 6.57 3.09 4.30
N GLY A 553 6.86 3.57 5.50
CA GLY A 553 6.48 4.93 5.91
C GLY A 553 7.27 6.02 5.15
N SER A 554 8.60 5.98 5.26
CA SER A 554 9.50 6.96 4.63
C SER A 554 10.68 6.30 3.92
N ALA A 555 10.92 6.69 2.67
CA ALA A 555 11.96 6.12 1.80
C ALA A 555 13.00 7.18 1.37
N ASP A 556 14.30 6.95 1.65
CA ASP A 556 15.42 7.80 1.17
C ASP A 556 16.45 6.99 0.36
N ARG A 557 16.45 7.18 -0.96
CA ARG A 557 17.25 6.44 -1.95
C ARG A 557 16.97 4.94 -2.18
N PRO A 558 15.95 4.26 -1.62
CA PRO A 558 15.73 2.85 -1.95
C PRO A 558 15.07 2.69 -3.33
N SER A 559 15.24 1.50 -3.92
CA SER A 559 14.28 0.96 -4.88
C SER A 559 13.25 0.07 -4.17
N ILE A 560 11.97 0.28 -4.48
CA ILE A 560 10.86 -0.57 -4.03
C ILE A 560 10.40 -1.38 -5.24
N GLU A 561 10.75 -2.67 -5.25
CA GLU A 561 10.60 -3.54 -6.40
C GLU A 561 9.67 -4.71 -6.08
N ASP A 562 8.72 -5.01 -6.96
CA ASP A 562 7.85 -6.17 -6.87
C ASP A 562 7.12 -6.27 -5.51
N CYS A 563 6.60 -5.15 -5.01
CA CYS A 563 5.96 -5.08 -3.70
C CYS A 563 4.44 -4.85 -3.79
N ALA A 564 3.69 -5.42 -2.85
CA ALA A 564 2.22 -5.28 -2.78
C ALA A 564 1.70 -4.83 -1.42
N ASN A 565 0.69 -3.95 -1.44
CA ASN A 565 -0.14 -3.67 -0.27
C ASN A 565 -1.59 -4.14 -0.49
N TYR A 566 -1.98 -5.17 0.24
CA TYR A 566 -3.35 -5.67 0.36
C TYR A 566 -4.08 -5.14 1.59
N GLY A 567 -3.33 -4.70 2.60
CA GLY A 567 -3.86 -4.19 3.85
C GLY A 567 -4.53 -2.82 3.73
N LYS A 568 -5.52 -2.57 4.58
CA LYS A 568 -6.16 -1.26 4.73
C LYS A 568 -5.22 -0.28 5.44
N ILE A 569 -5.14 0.95 4.92
CA ILE A 569 -4.37 2.04 5.51
C ILE A 569 -5.33 3.11 6.05
N THR A 570 -5.17 3.49 7.31
CA THR A 570 -5.98 4.55 7.94
C THR A 570 -5.10 5.54 8.68
N SER A 571 -5.31 6.82 8.44
CA SER A 571 -4.46 7.87 8.99
C SER A 571 -5.26 9.11 9.37
N THR A 572 -4.97 9.65 10.55
CA THR A 572 -5.32 11.04 10.90
C THR A 572 -4.13 11.97 10.79
N GLY A 573 -3.05 11.54 10.14
CA GLY A 573 -1.81 12.31 9.94
C GLY A 573 -1.69 12.92 8.55
N TRP A 574 -0.47 13.22 8.13
CA TRP A 574 -0.12 13.71 6.79
C TRP A 574 0.58 12.63 5.95
N LEU A 575 0.68 12.80 4.63
CA LEU A 575 1.53 12.00 3.73
C LEU A 575 1.21 10.50 3.70
N VAL A 576 0.09 10.14 3.07
CA VAL A 576 -0.42 8.75 3.04
C VAL A 576 -0.34 8.17 1.64
N GLY A 577 0.33 7.02 1.51
CA GLY A 577 0.43 6.26 0.27
C GLY A 577 0.06 4.79 0.44
N GLY A 578 -0.46 4.15 -0.61
CA GLY A 578 -0.70 2.69 -0.56
C GLY A 578 0.58 1.86 -0.48
N ILE A 579 1.66 2.29 -1.13
CA ILE A 579 2.98 1.65 -1.08
C ILE A 579 3.91 2.39 -0.11
N ALA A 580 4.09 3.69 -0.32
CA ALA A 580 4.98 4.50 0.51
C ALA A 580 4.33 5.82 0.97
N GLY A 581 4.49 6.18 2.24
CA GLY A 581 4.00 7.47 2.75
C GLY A 581 4.70 8.65 2.09
N GLN A 582 6.04 8.63 2.08
CA GLN A 582 6.84 9.62 1.39
C GLN A 582 8.12 9.05 0.78
N THR A 583 8.61 9.72 -0.26
CA THR A 583 9.92 9.48 -0.86
C THR A 583 10.75 10.75 -0.84
N LEU A 584 11.99 10.66 -0.33
CA LEU A 584 12.91 11.78 -0.16
C LEU A 584 13.76 11.97 -1.41
N ILE A 585 14.99 11.43 -1.46
CA ILE A 585 15.95 11.70 -2.52
C ILE A 585 16.13 10.45 -3.38
N ASN A 586 16.07 10.59 -4.71
CA ASN A 586 16.43 9.56 -5.70
C ASN A 586 15.85 8.17 -5.41
N CYS A 587 14.54 8.05 -5.30
CA CYS A 587 13.87 6.76 -5.11
C CYS A 587 13.40 6.19 -6.46
N SER A 588 13.16 4.88 -6.51
CA SER A 588 12.45 4.27 -7.64
C SER A 588 11.40 3.26 -7.17
N ILE A 589 10.36 3.08 -7.97
CA ILE A 589 9.35 2.03 -7.78
C ILE A 589 9.31 1.17 -9.04
N GLN A 590 9.18 -0.13 -8.87
CA GLN A 590 9.10 -1.08 -9.98
C GLN A 590 8.07 -2.17 -9.69
N ASN A 591 7.15 -2.41 -10.62
CA ASN A 591 6.18 -3.50 -10.54
C ASN A 591 5.45 -3.55 -9.19
N VAL A 592 4.89 -2.42 -8.75
CA VAL A 592 4.21 -2.34 -7.44
C VAL A 592 2.70 -2.44 -7.60
N PHE A 593 2.03 -2.98 -6.56
CA PHE A 593 0.57 -3.12 -6.56
C PHE A 593 -0.08 -2.66 -5.25
N SER A 594 -1.03 -1.73 -5.34
CA SER A 594 -1.83 -1.27 -4.20
C SER A 594 -3.30 -1.69 -4.35
N TYR A 595 -3.77 -2.57 -3.47
CA TYR A 595 -5.12 -3.13 -3.51
C TYR A 595 -6.05 -2.60 -2.41
N GLY A 596 -5.53 -2.42 -1.20
CA GLY A 596 -6.31 -2.05 -0.02
C GLY A 596 -6.76 -0.58 0.01
N ASP A 597 -7.84 -0.31 0.75
CA ASP A 597 -8.36 1.05 0.92
C ASP A 597 -7.37 1.96 1.64
N VAL A 598 -7.34 3.24 1.25
CA VAL A 598 -6.47 4.27 1.81
C VAL A 598 -7.32 5.45 2.30
N THR A 599 -7.36 5.64 3.61
CA THR A 599 -8.13 6.72 4.24
C THR A 599 -7.22 7.70 4.98
N ASN A 600 -7.36 8.98 4.67
CA ASN A 600 -6.67 10.08 5.34
C ASN A 600 -7.62 11.27 5.58
N THR A 601 -7.62 11.81 6.80
CA THR A 601 -8.54 12.91 7.17
C THR A 601 -7.95 14.32 7.09
N ASN A 602 -6.64 14.47 6.85
CA ASN A 602 -5.93 15.75 7.02
C ASN A 602 -5.17 16.26 5.77
N ASP A 603 -5.03 15.46 4.71
CA ASP A 603 -4.22 15.76 3.53
C ASP A 603 -4.79 15.08 2.26
N ASN A 604 -4.14 15.29 1.11
CA ASN A 604 -4.36 14.59 -0.14
C ASN A 604 -3.53 13.29 -0.19
N PRO A 605 -4.12 12.11 0.10
CA PRO A 605 -3.41 10.84 -0.05
C PRO A 605 -3.17 10.49 -1.53
N GLY A 606 -2.20 9.61 -1.78
CA GLY A 606 -2.06 8.93 -3.06
C GLY A 606 -2.29 7.43 -2.90
N ILE A 607 -2.86 6.76 -3.90
CA ILE A 607 -3.09 5.32 -3.85
C ILE A 607 -1.78 4.52 -3.93
N ILE A 608 -0.69 5.11 -4.43
CA ILE A 608 0.65 4.52 -4.45
C ILE A 608 1.58 5.27 -3.48
N ILE A 609 1.74 6.58 -3.65
CA ILE A 609 2.69 7.39 -2.86
C ILE A 609 1.99 8.59 -2.25
N GLY A 610 2.22 8.88 -0.97
CA GLY A 610 1.68 10.09 -0.34
C GLY A 610 2.35 11.36 -0.84
N ARG A 611 3.69 11.44 -0.71
CA ARG A 611 4.46 12.61 -1.17
C ARG A 611 5.83 12.29 -1.75
N VAL A 612 6.19 13.04 -2.79
CA VAL A 612 7.53 13.02 -3.39
C VAL A 612 8.24 14.36 -3.13
N HIS A 613 9.37 14.33 -2.41
CA HIS A 613 10.20 15.50 -2.12
C HIS A 613 11.37 15.72 -3.11
N GLY A 614 11.84 14.64 -3.75
CA GLY A 614 12.93 14.65 -4.74
C GLY A 614 12.52 14.00 -6.05
N THR A 615 13.39 13.19 -6.64
CA THR A 615 13.04 12.42 -7.85
C THR A 615 12.54 11.04 -7.46
N LEU A 616 11.38 10.66 -7.97
CA LEU A 616 10.84 9.31 -7.93
C LEU A 616 10.67 8.80 -9.36
N THR A 617 11.36 7.72 -9.72
CA THR A 617 11.27 7.11 -11.05
C THR A 617 10.48 5.80 -11.00
N ALA A 618 9.39 5.71 -11.77
CA ALA A 618 8.70 4.45 -12.00
C ALA A 618 9.35 3.67 -13.15
N LYS A 619 9.66 2.41 -12.88
CA LYS A 619 10.18 1.42 -13.82
C LYS A 619 9.15 0.30 -13.97
N GLY A 620 9.08 -0.34 -15.14
CA GLY A 620 8.06 -1.37 -15.36
C GLY A 620 6.64 -0.81 -15.24
N ILE A 621 5.79 -1.41 -14.42
CA ILE A 621 4.41 -0.94 -14.21
C ILE A 621 4.10 -0.59 -12.74
N VAL A 622 3.18 0.35 -12.56
CA VAL A 622 2.65 0.77 -11.25
C VAL A 622 1.15 0.56 -11.28
N THR A 623 0.64 -0.31 -10.40
CA THR A 623 -0.72 -0.81 -10.51
C THR A 623 -1.53 -0.59 -9.24
N TYR A 624 -2.84 -0.39 -9.39
CA TYR A 624 -3.76 -0.30 -8.25
C TYR A 624 -5.16 -0.82 -8.55
N ASN A 625 -5.86 -1.18 -7.48
CA ASN A 625 -7.28 -1.52 -7.53
C ASN A 625 -8.11 -0.25 -7.72
N LYS A 626 -8.76 -0.13 -8.89
CA LYS A 626 -9.60 1.02 -9.25
C LYS A 626 -10.87 1.13 -8.40
N GLU A 627 -11.27 0.03 -7.75
CA GLU A 627 -12.40 0.00 -6.83
C GLU A 627 -11.99 0.22 -5.37
N ALA A 628 -10.71 0.42 -5.08
CA ALA A 628 -10.25 0.79 -3.74
C ALA A 628 -10.74 2.20 -3.38
N LEU A 629 -11.08 2.40 -2.11
CA LEU A 629 -11.50 3.71 -1.62
C LEU A 629 -10.27 4.55 -1.25
N LEU A 630 -10.10 5.68 -1.93
CA LEU A 630 -9.20 6.76 -1.55
C LEU A 630 -10.05 7.87 -0.90
N ASN A 631 -9.94 8.05 0.41
CA ASN A 631 -10.81 8.96 1.19
C ASN A 631 -12.31 8.73 0.96
N ASN A 632 -12.73 7.45 1.06
CA ASN A 632 -14.12 7.01 0.86
C ASN A 632 -14.67 7.23 -0.57
N SER A 633 -13.81 7.47 -1.56
CA SER A 633 -14.18 7.62 -2.97
C SER A 633 -13.33 6.70 -3.85
N SER A 634 -13.95 6.04 -4.84
CA SER A 634 -13.26 5.35 -5.94
C SER A 634 -13.15 6.24 -7.19
N GLU A 635 -13.64 7.47 -7.15
CA GLU A 635 -13.52 8.47 -8.21
C GLU A 635 -12.30 9.37 -8.01
N ASN A 636 -11.65 9.77 -9.10
CA ASN A 636 -10.50 10.68 -9.11
C ASN A 636 -9.31 10.23 -8.24
N ILE A 637 -9.05 8.92 -8.20
CA ILE A 637 -7.93 8.33 -7.46
C ILE A 637 -6.61 8.95 -7.94
N LYS A 638 -5.88 9.61 -7.03
CA LYS A 638 -4.54 10.14 -7.30
C LYS A 638 -3.49 9.07 -7.10
N ILE A 639 -2.54 8.97 -8.03
CA ILE A 639 -1.40 8.04 -7.91
C ILE A 639 -0.44 8.51 -6.82
N VAL A 640 -0.10 9.80 -6.89
CA VAL A 640 0.75 10.52 -5.95
C VAL A 640 -0.07 11.63 -5.32
N GLY A 641 -0.10 11.71 -3.99
CA GLY A 641 -0.84 12.73 -3.27
C GLY A 641 -0.28 14.15 -3.53
N SER A 642 1.04 14.30 -3.41
CA SER A 642 1.78 15.53 -3.74
C SER A 642 3.17 15.25 -4.32
N GLY A 643 3.60 16.08 -5.28
CA GLY A 643 4.83 15.86 -6.06
C GLY A 643 4.54 15.19 -7.40
N SER A 644 5.58 14.70 -8.09
CA SER A 644 5.46 14.12 -9.42
C SER A 644 6.19 12.78 -9.55
N LEU A 645 5.66 11.93 -10.42
CA LEU A 645 6.29 10.69 -10.84
C LEU A 645 7.07 10.95 -12.13
N THR A 646 8.31 10.47 -12.20
CA THR A 646 9.10 10.44 -13.43
C THR A 646 9.09 9.03 -14.00
N PHE A 647 9.23 8.90 -15.32
CA PHE A 647 9.17 7.63 -16.03
C PHE A 647 10.49 7.39 -16.76
N GLU A 648 10.78 6.14 -17.10
CA GLU A 648 11.92 5.81 -17.97
C GLU A 648 11.82 6.50 -19.33
N ASP A 649 12.97 6.73 -19.98
CA ASP A 649 13.05 7.48 -21.23
C ASP A 649 12.09 6.92 -22.30
N GLY A 650 11.27 7.82 -22.86
CA GLY A 650 10.29 7.50 -23.90
C GLY A 650 8.97 6.91 -23.40
N LYS A 651 8.76 6.78 -22.08
CA LYS A 651 7.48 6.36 -21.47
C LYS A 651 6.66 7.54 -20.97
N VAL A 652 5.35 7.43 -21.10
CA VAL A 652 4.38 8.35 -20.47
C VAL A 652 3.58 7.64 -19.38
N GLU A 653 2.83 8.41 -18.57
CA GLU A 653 2.04 7.85 -17.45
C GLU A 653 1.10 6.73 -17.91
N ALA A 654 0.46 6.87 -19.07
CA ALA A 654 -0.45 5.85 -19.62
C ALA A 654 0.24 4.51 -19.95
N ASP A 655 1.56 4.50 -20.15
CA ASP A 655 2.31 3.27 -20.39
C ASP A 655 2.60 2.51 -19.10
N VAL A 656 2.80 3.24 -17.99
CA VAL A 656 3.35 2.73 -16.73
C VAL A 656 2.26 2.51 -15.68
N VAL A 657 1.34 3.46 -15.53
CA VAL A 657 0.31 3.43 -14.49
C VAL A 657 -0.93 2.71 -15.03
N LYS A 658 -1.36 1.64 -14.36
CA LYS A 658 -2.54 0.85 -14.74
C LYS A 658 -3.49 0.68 -13.56
N ALA A 659 -4.79 0.79 -13.83
CA ALA A 659 -5.86 0.66 -12.84
C ALA A 659 -6.77 -0.50 -13.25
N PHE A 660 -7.09 -1.40 -12.31
CA PHE A 660 -7.85 -2.62 -12.60
C PHE A 660 -9.08 -2.76 -11.70
N THR A 661 -10.17 -3.28 -12.25
CA THR A 661 -11.33 -3.72 -11.45
C THR A 661 -11.00 -4.98 -10.67
N LYS A 662 -11.78 -5.32 -9.64
CA LYS A 662 -11.59 -6.57 -8.89
C LYS A 662 -11.75 -7.80 -9.78
N GLN A 663 -12.61 -7.72 -10.79
CA GLN A 663 -12.78 -8.80 -11.77
C GLN A 663 -11.53 -8.98 -12.64
N GLN A 664 -10.93 -7.90 -13.12
CA GLN A 664 -9.66 -7.97 -13.86
C GLN A 664 -8.52 -8.50 -12.99
N ILE A 665 -8.47 -8.08 -11.72
CA ILE A 665 -7.48 -8.56 -10.75
C ILE A 665 -7.62 -10.07 -10.55
N LYS A 666 -8.85 -10.59 -10.38
CA LYS A 666 -9.13 -12.04 -10.27
C LYS A 666 -8.86 -12.82 -11.55
N SER A 667 -8.78 -12.16 -12.71
CA SER A 667 -8.60 -12.85 -13.98
C SER A 667 -7.19 -13.42 -14.15
N GLY A 668 -6.17 -12.85 -13.49
CA GLY A 668 -4.75 -13.15 -13.74
C GLY A 668 -4.03 -12.10 -14.58
N GLU A 669 -4.76 -11.16 -15.18
CA GLU A 669 -4.20 -10.07 -16.00
C GLU A 669 -3.09 -9.31 -15.28
N VAL A 670 -3.33 -8.93 -14.02
CA VAL A 670 -2.41 -8.11 -13.22
C VAL A 670 -1.11 -8.86 -12.90
N ALA A 671 -1.20 -10.14 -12.52
CA ALA A 671 -0.02 -10.96 -12.25
C ALA A 671 0.87 -11.11 -13.50
N TRP A 672 0.26 -11.34 -14.67
CA TRP A 672 0.98 -11.46 -15.93
C TRP A 672 1.65 -10.15 -16.36
N LEU A 673 0.95 -9.03 -16.22
CA LEU A 673 1.50 -7.70 -16.52
C LEU A 673 2.66 -7.34 -15.59
N LEU A 674 2.54 -7.63 -14.28
CA LEU A 674 3.60 -7.35 -13.29
C LEU A 674 4.88 -8.15 -13.56
N ASN A 675 4.78 -9.33 -14.19
CA ASN A 675 5.93 -10.07 -14.70
C ASN A 675 6.49 -9.52 -16.03
N GLY A 676 6.02 -8.37 -16.52
CA GLY A 676 6.47 -7.80 -17.79
C GLY A 676 5.83 -8.47 -19.00
N SER A 677 4.57 -8.89 -18.87
CA SER A 677 3.82 -9.51 -19.96
C SER A 677 4.42 -10.85 -20.43
N THR A 678 4.92 -11.64 -19.49
CA THR A 678 5.48 -12.96 -19.77
C THR A 678 5.15 -13.99 -18.70
N SER A 679 5.05 -15.24 -19.13
CA SER A 679 4.90 -16.43 -18.28
C SER A 679 6.17 -17.27 -18.24
N THR A 680 7.22 -16.80 -18.93
CA THR A 680 8.54 -17.41 -18.98
C THR A 680 9.57 -16.32 -18.65
N PRO A 681 10.32 -16.45 -17.55
CA PRO A 681 11.32 -15.45 -17.21
C PRO A 681 12.46 -15.51 -18.24
N ALA A 682 13.14 -14.38 -18.45
CA ALA A 682 14.36 -14.35 -19.26
C ALA A 682 15.43 -15.26 -18.64
N GLU A 683 16.35 -15.77 -19.47
CA GLU A 683 17.45 -16.63 -19.00
C GLU A 683 18.21 -15.96 -17.84
N GLY A 684 18.31 -16.66 -16.70
CA GLY A 684 18.93 -16.12 -15.47
C GLY A 684 18.01 -15.31 -14.55
N SER A 685 16.73 -15.11 -14.90
CA SER A 685 15.71 -14.47 -14.05
C SER A 685 14.69 -15.48 -13.53
N ILE A 686 13.95 -15.11 -12.48
CA ILE A 686 12.79 -15.86 -11.97
C ILE A 686 11.50 -15.06 -12.15
N LEU A 687 10.37 -15.74 -12.31
CA LEU A 687 9.06 -15.10 -12.19
C LEU A 687 8.84 -14.69 -10.73
N VAL A 688 8.21 -13.53 -10.54
CA VAL A 688 8.00 -12.94 -9.23
C VAL A 688 6.53 -12.97 -8.83
N TRP A 689 5.64 -12.71 -9.78
CA TRP A 689 4.20 -12.65 -9.54
C TRP A 689 3.49 -13.93 -9.99
N TYR A 690 2.58 -14.42 -9.15
CA TYR A 690 1.80 -15.63 -9.37
C TYR A 690 0.35 -15.38 -8.99
N GLN A 691 -0.57 -16.19 -9.49
CA GLN A 691 -1.97 -16.14 -9.07
C GLN A 691 -2.68 -17.43 -9.44
N LYS A 692 -3.27 -18.11 -8.46
CA LYS A 692 -4.17 -19.23 -8.70
C LYS A 692 -5.52 -18.71 -9.18
N LEU A 693 -6.03 -19.22 -10.29
CA LEU A 693 -7.25 -18.77 -10.95
C LEU A 693 -8.38 -19.81 -10.77
N GLY A 694 -9.62 -19.36 -10.86
CA GLY A 694 -10.83 -20.20 -10.72
C GLY A 694 -11.66 -19.88 -9.46
N GLU A 695 -12.70 -20.66 -9.19
CA GLU A 695 -13.67 -20.40 -8.10
C GLU A 695 -13.01 -20.35 -6.70
N ASN A 696 -11.96 -21.14 -6.48
CA ASN A 696 -11.17 -21.16 -5.25
C ASN A 696 -9.75 -20.60 -5.47
N GLY A 697 -9.63 -19.67 -6.44
CA GLY A 697 -8.39 -18.98 -6.76
C GLY A 697 -8.05 -17.86 -5.76
N ASP A 698 -6.85 -17.32 -5.92
CA ASP A 698 -6.38 -16.15 -5.18
C ASP A 698 -7.18 -14.91 -5.59
N GLU A 699 -7.54 -14.08 -4.61
CA GLU A 699 -8.28 -12.83 -4.86
C GLU A 699 -7.47 -11.82 -5.68
N TYR A 700 -6.14 -11.87 -5.55
CA TYR A 700 -5.18 -10.97 -6.16
C TYR A 700 -3.83 -11.68 -6.36
N PRO A 701 -2.89 -11.09 -7.14
CA PRO A 701 -1.56 -11.66 -7.34
C PRO A 701 -0.79 -11.90 -6.03
N VAL A 702 0.08 -12.90 -5.99
CA VAL A 702 0.92 -13.24 -4.84
C VAL A 702 2.38 -13.38 -5.27
N LEU A 703 3.30 -13.21 -4.32
CA LEU A 703 4.75 -13.31 -4.56
C LEU A 703 5.34 -14.67 -4.21
N THR A 704 4.51 -15.60 -3.73
CA THR A 704 4.93 -16.96 -3.39
C THR A 704 4.53 -17.93 -4.51
N PRO A 705 5.50 -18.66 -5.12
CA PRO A 705 5.18 -19.70 -6.08
C PRO A 705 4.48 -20.88 -5.40
N SER A 706 3.49 -21.45 -6.06
CA SER A 706 2.82 -22.69 -5.63
C SER A 706 2.44 -23.54 -6.83
N ASN A 707 2.14 -24.83 -6.61
CA ASN A 707 1.85 -25.72 -7.71
C ASN A 707 0.59 -25.26 -8.48
N GLY A 708 0.77 -24.92 -9.77
CA GLY A 708 -0.31 -24.49 -10.65
C GLY A 708 -0.79 -23.05 -10.45
N ASN A 709 0.03 -22.12 -9.95
CA ASN A 709 -0.33 -20.69 -9.85
C ASN A 709 0.42 -19.76 -10.81
N THR A 710 1.23 -20.28 -11.74
CA THR A 710 1.78 -19.48 -12.84
C THR A 710 0.67 -19.03 -13.76
N VAL A 711 0.65 -17.74 -14.16
CA VAL A 711 -0.36 -17.21 -15.07
C VAL A 711 0.16 -17.18 -16.50
N TYR A 712 -0.59 -17.81 -17.40
CA TYR A 712 -0.38 -17.83 -18.84
C TYR A 712 -1.36 -16.90 -19.54
N ASN A 713 -0.86 -16.04 -20.42
CA ASN A 713 -1.70 -15.27 -21.33
C ASN A 713 -1.97 -16.10 -22.59
N ASN A 714 -3.26 -16.21 -22.88
CA ASN A 714 -3.87 -16.90 -23.98
C ASN A 714 -4.82 -15.89 -24.65
N TYR A 715 -5.34 -16.15 -25.84
CA TYR A 715 -6.31 -15.24 -26.43
C TYR A 715 -7.31 -15.96 -27.31
N TYR A 716 -8.49 -15.36 -27.47
CA TYR A 716 -9.37 -15.72 -28.58
C TYR A 716 -9.60 -14.50 -29.47
N THR A 717 -9.82 -14.78 -30.74
CA THR A 717 -10.21 -13.76 -31.72
C THR A 717 -11.73 -13.78 -31.83
N CYS A 718 -12.37 -12.63 -31.59
CA CYS A 718 -13.81 -12.43 -31.77
C CYS A 718 -14.01 -11.33 -32.84
N GLY A 719 -14.39 -11.72 -34.05
CA GLY A 719 -14.35 -10.83 -35.21
C GLY A 719 -12.90 -10.41 -35.52
N ASP A 720 -12.62 -9.10 -35.53
CA ASP A 720 -11.27 -8.55 -35.71
C ASP A 720 -10.55 -8.22 -34.38
N LYS A 721 -11.20 -8.45 -33.22
CA LYS A 721 -10.64 -8.12 -31.91
C LYS A 721 -10.04 -9.34 -31.21
N GLN A 722 -8.79 -9.22 -30.77
CA GLN A 722 -8.14 -10.17 -29.89
C GLN A 722 -8.51 -9.85 -28.44
N VAL A 723 -9.03 -10.82 -27.70
CA VAL A 723 -9.31 -10.70 -26.27
C VAL A 723 -8.38 -11.63 -25.51
N ASN A 724 -7.57 -11.07 -24.62
CA ASN A 724 -6.68 -11.85 -23.76
C ASN A 724 -7.52 -12.61 -22.72
N ILE A 725 -7.15 -13.86 -22.51
CA ILE A 725 -7.63 -14.73 -21.44
C ILE A 725 -6.44 -15.24 -20.67
N PHE A 726 -6.59 -15.33 -19.36
CA PHE A 726 -5.51 -15.76 -18.49
C PHE A 726 -5.89 -17.09 -17.86
N SER A 727 -4.92 -17.99 -17.73
CA SER A 727 -5.14 -19.33 -17.18
C SER A 727 -3.89 -19.85 -16.47
N ASN A 728 -4.03 -20.87 -15.63
CA ASN A 728 -2.88 -21.52 -15.00
C ASN A 728 -2.29 -22.69 -15.81
N THR A 729 -2.64 -22.79 -17.09
CA THR A 729 -2.20 -23.86 -17.98
C THR A 729 -1.75 -23.30 -19.32
N GLU A 730 -0.67 -23.84 -19.89
CA GLU A 730 -0.14 -23.45 -21.20
C GLU A 730 -1.01 -23.92 -22.40
N ALA A 731 -2.14 -24.60 -22.16
CA ALA A 731 -2.91 -25.27 -23.21
C ALA A 731 -3.39 -24.30 -24.32
N ASN A 732 -3.01 -24.63 -25.56
CA ASN A 732 -3.19 -23.90 -26.82
C ASN A 732 -4.50 -23.10 -26.96
N ALA A 733 -4.45 -21.80 -26.67
CA ALA A 733 -5.54 -20.87 -26.97
C ALA A 733 -5.44 -20.29 -28.38
N HIS A 734 -5.56 -21.16 -29.39
CA HIS A 734 -5.75 -20.74 -30.77
C HIS A 734 -7.00 -21.39 -31.40
N GLU A 735 -7.91 -21.93 -30.59
CA GLU A 735 -9.22 -22.31 -31.08
C GLU A 735 -10.04 -21.04 -31.32
N LYS A 736 -10.09 -20.64 -32.59
CA LYS A 736 -11.01 -19.63 -33.13
C LYS A 736 -12.45 -20.07 -32.85
N TYR A 737 -12.97 -19.76 -31.66
CA TYR A 737 -14.36 -20.02 -31.31
C TYR A 737 -15.25 -18.97 -32.00
N ASP A 738 -15.58 -19.22 -33.27
CA ASP A 738 -16.46 -18.38 -34.11
C ASP A 738 -17.97 -18.56 -33.78
N LYS A 739 -18.35 -19.32 -32.75
CA LYS A 739 -19.77 -19.54 -32.43
C LYS A 739 -20.23 -18.68 -31.26
N HIS A 740 -20.77 -17.52 -31.60
CA HIS A 740 -21.71 -16.78 -30.78
C HIS A 740 -22.88 -17.71 -30.39
N VAL A 741 -23.17 -17.82 -29.10
CA VAL A 741 -24.32 -18.60 -28.61
C VAL A 741 -25.59 -17.79 -28.94
N LYS A 742 -26.41 -18.29 -29.87
CA LYS A 742 -27.55 -17.58 -30.48
C LYS A 742 -28.90 -17.70 -29.71
N ASP A 743 -28.86 -17.78 -28.37
CA ASP A 743 -30.09 -18.06 -27.59
C ASP A 743 -30.49 -16.94 -26.59
N THR A 744 -29.78 -15.79 -26.61
CA THR A 744 -30.06 -14.63 -25.73
C THR A 744 -30.51 -13.38 -26.50
N GLU A 745 -31.14 -13.59 -27.66
CA GLU A 745 -31.50 -12.53 -28.60
C GLU A 745 -32.64 -11.65 -28.06
N THR A 746 -32.54 -10.33 -28.21
CA THR A 746 -33.61 -9.39 -27.89
C THR A 746 -34.14 -8.74 -29.16
N LEU A 747 -35.45 -8.83 -29.40
CA LEU A 747 -36.12 -8.12 -30.50
C LEU A 747 -36.27 -6.64 -30.13
N LEU A 748 -35.65 -5.76 -30.91
CA LEU A 748 -35.73 -4.31 -30.74
C LEU A 748 -37.02 -3.73 -31.32
N THR A 749 -37.37 -2.52 -30.90
CA THR A 749 -38.59 -1.81 -31.36
C THR A 749 -38.58 -1.47 -32.85
N ASN A 750 -37.42 -1.39 -33.48
CA ASN A 750 -37.25 -1.20 -34.92
C ASN A 750 -37.30 -2.52 -35.72
N GLY A 751 -37.53 -3.65 -35.07
CA GLY A 751 -37.64 -4.97 -35.70
C GLY A 751 -36.31 -5.71 -35.90
N LEU A 752 -35.16 -5.10 -35.59
CA LEU A 752 -33.86 -5.79 -35.60
C LEU A 752 -33.71 -6.68 -34.36
N TYR A 753 -32.92 -7.74 -34.50
CA TYR A 753 -32.49 -8.54 -33.37
C TYR A 753 -31.16 -8.01 -32.86
N SER A 754 -31.03 -7.89 -31.54
CA SER A 754 -29.77 -7.62 -30.88
C SER A 754 -29.29 -8.83 -30.09
N SER A 755 -27.98 -9.05 -30.11
CA SER A 755 -27.32 -9.99 -29.21
C SER A 755 -26.05 -9.35 -28.68
N THR A 756 -25.93 -9.32 -27.36
CA THR A 756 -24.69 -8.93 -26.68
C THR A 756 -23.80 -10.15 -26.57
N CYS A 757 -22.59 -10.08 -27.14
CA CYS A 757 -21.61 -11.14 -26.89
C CYS A 757 -21.20 -11.11 -25.42
N GLN A 758 -21.52 -12.16 -24.66
CA GLN A 758 -21.19 -12.26 -23.24
C GLN A 758 -19.67 -12.23 -22.94
N ARG A 759 -18.83 -12.35 -23.98
CA ARG A 759 -17.37 -12.40 -23.87
C ARG A 759 -16.66 -11.09 -24.24
N CYS A 760 -17.17 -10.34 -25.22
CA CYS A 760 -16.57 -9.07 -25.65
C CYS A 760 -17.48 -7.86 -25.44
N GLU A 761 -18.68 -8.07 -24.92
CA GLU A 761 -19.72 -7.07 -24.64
C GLU A 761 -20.14 -6.21 -25.84
N ASN A 762 -19.66 -6.52 -27.04
CA ASN A 762 -20.14 -5.88 -28.27
C ASN A 762 -21.61 -6.30 -28.52
N ASN A 763 -22.42 -5.30 -28.84
CA ASN A 763 -23.78 -5.48 -29.31
C ASN A 763 -23.78 -5.66 -30.82
N PHE A 764 -24.23 -6.82 -31.27
CA PHE A 764 -24.45 -7.11 -32.68
C PHE A 764 -25.91 -6.86 -33.02
N LEU A 765 -26.15 -6.21 -34.16
CA LEU A 765 -27.48 -6.00 -34.74
C LEU A 765 -27.59 -6.83 -36.00
N TYR A 766 -28.71 -7.52 -36.19
CA TYR A 766 -28.91 -8.30 -37.42
C TYR A 766 -30.40 -8.42 -37.77
N ILE A 767 -30.64 -8.72 -39.05
CA ILE A 767 -31.93 -9.15 -39.58
C ILE A 767 -31.93 -10.67 -39.52
N LYS A 768 -32.89 -11.23 -38.78
CA LYS A 768 -33.01 -12.68 -38.61
C LYS A 768 -33.65 -13.32 -39.85
N ASP A 769 -33.13 -14.48 -40.24
CA ASP A 769 -33.61 -15.26 -41.38
C ASP A 769 -33.79 -14.38 -42.64
N PHE A 770 -32.74 -13.63 -42.99
CA PHE A 770 -32.77 -12.67 -44.09
C PHE A 770 -33.18 -13.36 -45.40
N CYS A 771 -34.09 -12.72 -46.13
CA CYS A 771 -34.79 -13.27 -47.29
C CYS A 771 -35.64 -14.53 -47.02
N GLY A 772 -36.06 -14.74 -45.76
CA GLY A 772 -36.87 -15.88 -45.34
C GLY A 772 -36.13 -17.22 -45.35
N ILE A 773 -34.79 -17.19 -45.34
CA ILE A 773 -33.94 -18.38 -45.33
C ILE A 773 -33.54 -18.68 -43.88
N ASP A 774 -33.95 -19.84 -43.37
CA ASP A 774 -33.69 -20.27 -42.00
C ASP A 774 -32.18 -20.26 -41.67
N GLY A 775 -31.80 -19.50 -40.65
CA GLY A 775 -30.42 -19.32 -40.19
C GLY A 775 -29.56 -18.34 -41.01
N ASN A 776 -30.11 -17.71 -42.05
CA ASN A 776 -29.41 -16.74 -42.89
C ASN A 776 -29.46 -15.32 -42.28
N ASP A 777 -28.84 -15.10 -41.13
CA ASP A 777 -28.88 -13.79 -40.48
C ASP A 777 -27.96 -12.76 -41.17
N LEU A 778 -28.48 -11.57 -41.43
CA LEU A 778 -27.71 -10.46 -42.02
C LEU A 778 -27.31 -9.45 -40.94
N GLU A 779 -26.01 -9.39 -40.64
CA GLU A 779 -25.43 -8.46 -39.67
C GLU A 779 -25.36 -7.02 -40.20
N LEU A 780 -25.74 -6.07 -39.35
CA LEU A 780 -25.78 -4.65 -39.61
C LEU A 780 -24.95 -3.85 -38.59
N THR A 781 -24.36 -2.77 -39.06
CA THR A 781 -23.70 -1.74 -38.26
C THR A 781 -24.54 -0.47 -38.29
N ALA A 782 -24.86 0.07 -37.11
CA ALA A 782 -25.51 1.36 -36.98
C ALA A 782 -24.47 2.48 -37.11
N ASN A 783 -24.66 3.38 -38.07
CA ASN A 783 -23.83 4.55 -38.28
C ASN A 783 -24.25 5.70 -37.33
N THR A 784 -23.35 6.67 -37.15
CA THR A 784 -23.60 7.83 -36.26
C THR A 784 -24.77 8.71 -36.69
N ASP A 785 -25.15 8.66 -37.97
CA ASP A 785 -26.30 9.40 -38.54
C ASP A 785 -27.64 8.64 -38.40
N GLY A 786 -27.63 7.44 -37.80
CA GLY A 786 -28.80 6.58 -37.64
C GLY A 786 -29.10 5.67 -38.82
N SER A 787 -28.29 5.69 -39.89
CA SER A 787 -28.38 4.72 -40.99
C SER A 787 -27.75 3.38 -40.65
N TYR A 788 -28.10 2.32 -41.37
CA TYR A 788 -27.51 0.98 -41.21
C TYR A 788 -26.68 0.60 -42.44
N THR A 789 -25.56 -0.08 -42.21
CA THR A 789 -24.73 -0.66 -43.28
C THR A 789 -24.44 -2.12 -42.98
N THR A 790 -24.22 -2.94 -44.01
CA THR A 790 -23.64 -4.28 -43.84
C THR A 790 -22.27 -4.32 -44.51
N PHE A 791 -21.36 -5.15 -44.00
CA PHE A 791 -20.05 -5.35 -44.61
C PHE A 791 -20.05 -6.48 -45.64
N LYS A 792 -21.09 -7.33 -45.64
CA LYS A 792 -21.20 -8.48 -46.54
C LYS A 792 -21.97 -8.09 -47.80
N PRO A 793 -21.62 -8.65 -48.98
CA PRO A 793 -22.50 -8.63 -50.15
C PRO A 793 -23.87 -9.23 -49.81
N VAL A 794 -24.91 -8.71 -50.45
CA VAL A 794 -26.28 -9.19 -50.29
C VAL A 794 -26.74 -9.86 -51.57
N ASP A 795 -27.23 -11.09 -51.45
CA ASP A 795 -27.82 -11.83 -52.57
C ASP A 795 -29.34 -11.89 -52.38
N ILE A 796 -30.10 -11.36 -53.34
CA ILE A 796 -31.56 -11.45 -53.37
C ILE A 796 -31.96 -12.30 -54.58
N ASN A 797 -32.57 -13.44 -54.32
CA ASN A 797 -33.23 -14.21 -55.36
C ASN A 797 -34.65 -13.67 -55.55
N ASP A 798 -35.01 -13.40 -56.80
CA ASP A 798 -36.37 -13.09 -57.18
C ASP A 798 -37.32 -14.22 -56.80
N ASP A 799 -38.59 -13.89 -56.52
CA ASP A 799 -39.60 -14.82 -56.01
C ASP A 799 -39.37 -15.33 -54.57
N ALA A 800 -38.21 -15.06 -53.97
CA ALA A 800 -37.94 -15.31 -52.56
C ALA A 800 -38.47 -14.18 -51.66
N PRO A 801 -38.81 -14.46 -50.38
CA PRO A 801 -39.21 -13.44 -49.45
C PRO A 801 -38.14 -12.34 -49.25
N TYR A 802 -38.58 -11.15 -48.83
CA TYR A 802 -37.70 -10.10 -48.33
C TYR A 802 -38.29 -9.49 -47.05
N ASN A 803 -37.51 -9.44 -45.98
CA ASN A 803 -38.00 -9.20 -44.63
C ASN A 803 -37.23 -8.12 -43.85
N SER A 804 -36.45 -7.26 -44.52
CA SER A 804 -35.74 -6.20 -43.79
C SER A 804 -36.71 -5.24 -43.11
N PRO A 805 -36.60 -4.99 -41.79
CA PRO A 805 -37.46 -4.05 -41.09
C PRO A 805 -36.93 -2.60 -41.17
N VAL A 806 -35.70 -2.40 -41.67
CA VAL A 806 -35.01 -1.11 -41.76
C VAL A 806 -34.40 -0.88 -43.14
N ASP A 807 -34.10 0.38 -43.46
CA ASP A 807 -33.29 0.75 -44.62
C ASP A 807 -31.81 0.50 -44.30
N PHE A 808 -31.04 -0.02 -45.26
CA PHE A 808 -29.61 -0.22 -45.09
C PHE A 808 -28.84 -0.18 -46.43
N THR A 809 -27.54 0.08 -46.35
CA THR A 809 -26.64 0.06 -47.52
C THR A 809 -25.76 -1.18 -47.50
N ALA A 810 -25.68 -1.88 -48.64
CA ALA A 810 -24.77 -2.99 -48.86
C ALA A 810 -23.65 -2.58 -49.85
N PRO A 811 -22.40 -3.05 -49.66
CA PRO A 811 -21.30 -2.74 -50.57
C PRO A 811 -21.59 -3.27 -51.98
N THR A 812 -22.29 -4.40 -52.07
CA THR A 812 -22.72 -5.02 -53.32
C THR A 812 -24.05 -5.74 -53.10
N LEU A 813 -24.99 -5.57 -54.03
CA LEU A 813 -26.22 -6.35 -54.14
C LEU A 813 -26.21 -7.15 -55.44
N ASN A 814 -26.45 -8.46 -55.36
CA ASN A 814 -26.72 -9.31 -56.50
C ASN A 814 -28.21 -9.70 -56.50
N TYR A 815 -28.97 -9.24 -57.49
CA TYR A 815 -30.36 -9.63 -57.66
C TYR A 815 -30.49 -10.63 -58.81
N THR A 816 -30.87 -11.86 -58.50
CA THR A 816 -30.93 -12.97 -59.46
C THR A 816 -32.37 -13.32 -59.78
N ARG A 817 -32.71 -13.39 -61.07
CA ARG A 817 -34.06 -13.71 -61.55
C ARG A 817 -34.04 -14.71 -62.69
N ASP A 818 -34.96 -15.67 -62.65
CA ASP A 818 -35.20 -16.61 -63.75
C ASP A 818 -36.21 -16.05 -64.75
N TYR A 819 -35.79 -15.86 -66.00
CA TYR A 819 -36.63 -15.33 -67.08
C TYR A 819 -37.13 -16.46 -67.99
N LEU A 820 -38.38 -16.34 -68.44
CA LEU A 820 -39.04 -17.32 -69.31
C LEU A 820 -38.67 -17.18 -70.81
N GLY A 821 -37.94 -16.13 -71.21
CA GLY A 821 -37.43 -15.89 -72.56
C GLY A 821 -38.43 -15.69 -73.71
N ALA A 822 -39.69 -15.37 -73.39
CA ALA A 822 -40.76 -15.30 -74.37
C ALA A 822 -41.10 -13.86 -74.88
N ASP A 823 -40.24 -12.85 -74.66
CA ASP A 823 -40.59 -11.42 -74.83
C ASP A 823 -41.91 -11.03 -74.15
N GLN A 824 -42.18 -11.63 -73.00
CA GLN A 824 -43.40 -11.42 -72.23
C GLN A 824 -43.11 -10.54 -71.01
N TRP A 825 -44.01 -9.59 -70.76
CA TRP A 825 -43.98 -8.75 -69.57
C TRP A 825 -44.08 -9.60 -68.30
N GLN A 826 -43.30 -9.22 -67.29
CA GLN A 826 -43.23 -9.83 -65.97
C GLN A 826 -43.34 -8.74 -64.90
N ALA A 827 -44.09 -9.01 -63.84
CA ALA A 827 -44.21 -8.08 -62.71
C ALA A 827 -42.94 -8.14 -61.85
N VAL A 828 -42.45 -6.96 -61.45
CA VAL A 828 -41.35 -6.82 -60.50
C VAL A 828 -41.69 -5.78 -59.44
N TYR A 829 -41.35 -6.09 -58.19
CA TYR A 829 -41.49 -5.20 -57.04
C TYR A 829 -40.30 -5.44 -56.11
N VAL A 830 -39.28 -4.58 -56.19
CA VAL A 830 -37.97 -4.80 -55.54
C VAL A 830 -37.71 -3.80 -54.41
N PRO A 831 -36.97 -4.21 -53.37
CA PRO A 831 -36.76 -3.39 -52.17
C PRO A 831 -35.55 -2.45 -52.30
N PHE A 832 -35.00 -2.24 -53.49
CA PHE A 832 -33.77 -1.48 -53.69
C PHE A 832 -33.93 -0.42 -54.76
N GLU A 833 -33.17 0.67 -54.61
CA GLU A 833 -33.03 1.70 -55.64
C GLU A 833 -32.15 1.17 -56.78
N THR A 834 -32.51 1.49 -58.02
CA THR A 834 -31.79 1.02 -59.21
C THR A 834 -31.90 2.03 -60.34
N GLN A 835 -30.99 1.98 -61.30
CA GLN A 835 -31.02 2.79 -62.51
C GLN A 835 -31.54 1.97 -63.69
N ALA A 836 -32.17 2.61 -64.68
CA ALA A 836 -32.60 1.95 -65.92
C ALA A 836 -31.46 1.15 -66.59
N THR A 837 -30.22 1.64 -66.46
CA THR A 837 -29.00 1.02 -67.02
C THR A 837 -28.62 -0.29 -66.34
N ASP A 838 -28.98 -0.50 -65.07
CA ASP A 838 -28.69 -1.74 -64.35
C ASP A 838 -29.44 -2.92 -64.98
N TRP A 839 -30.66 -2.66 -65.49
CA TRP A 839 -31.49 -3.62 -66.19
C TRP A 839 -31.13 -3.72 -67.67
N THR A 840 -31.11 -2.57 -68.37
CA THR A 840 -30.91 -2.53 -69.82
C THR A 840 -29.52 -2.98 -70.24
N GLY A 841 -28.49 -2.73 -69.42
CA GLY A 841 -27.13 -3.26 -69.62
C GLY A 841 -27.05 -4.79 -69.59
N ASN A 842 -28.04 -5.46 -68.98
CA ASN A 842 -28.15 -6.92 -68.90
C ASN A 842 -29.18 -7.50 -69.92
N GLY A 843 -29.57 -6.71 -70.92
CA GLY A 843 -30.54 -7.12 -71.95
C GLY A 843 -31.97 -7.28 -71.42
N ILE A 844 -32.32 -6.57 -70.34
CA ILE A 844 -33.65 -6.57 -69.75
C ILE A 844 -34.31 -5.22 -70.03
N THR A 845 -35.48 -5.24 -70.65
CA THR A 845 -36.31 -4.04 -70.81
C THR A 845 -37.11 -3.81 -69.54
N VAL A 846 -37.05 -2.59 -68.99
CA VAL A 846 -37.82 -2.16 -67.83
C VAL A 846 -38.77 -1.03 -68.22
N ALA A 847 -40.00 -1.05 -67.69
CA ALA A 847 -41.02 -0.04 -67.92
C ALA A 847 -41.77 0.34 -66.65
N SER A 848 -42.11 1.62 -66.54
CA SER A 848 -43.01 2.13 -65.51
C SER A 848 -44.45 2.15 -66.00
N ILE A 849 -45.37 1.99 -65.06
CA ILE A 849 -46.81 2.15 -65.29
C ILE A 849 -47.07 3.61 -65.67
N ASN A 850 -47.72 3.87 -66.81
CA ASN A 850 -48.02 5.23 -67.27
C ASN A 850 -49.50 5.57 -67.10
N ASN A 851 -50.38 4.86 -67.80
CA ASN A 851 -51.82 5.14 -67.77
C ASN A 851 -52.68 3.94 -68.19
N PHE A 852 -54.00 4.02 -67.97
CA PHE A 852 -54.96 3.06 -68.51
C PHE A 852 -55.85 3.72 -69.55
N HIS A 853 -56.07 3.02 -70.67
CA HIS A 853 -57.00 3.41 -71.71
C HIS A 853 -58.13 2.39 -71.83
N GLU A 854 -59.35 2.89 -72.03
CA GLU A 854 -60.54 2.08 -72.30
C GLU A 854 -61.08 2.49 -73.68
N TYR A 855 -60.96 1.60 -74.66
CA TYR A 855 -61.44 1.81 -76.03
C TYR A 855 -62.70 1.01 -76.28
N GLU A 856 -63.69 1.59 -76.94
CA GLU A 856 -64.84 0.83 -77.43
C GLU A 856 -64.42 0.04 -78.68
N LYS A 857 -64.72 -1.26 -78.72
CA LYS A 857 -64.39 -2.10 -79.87
C LYS A 857 -65.27 -1.70 -81.06
N GLU A 858 -64.68 -1.65 -82.25
CA GLU A 858 -65.37 -1.28 -83.50
C GLU A 858 -66.59 -2.16 -83.82
N ASP A 859 -66.65 -3.38 -83.28
CA ASP A 859 -67.76 -4.33 -83.45
C ASP A 859 -68.92 -4.13 -82.45
N GLY A 860 -68.82 -3.14 -81.55
CA GLY A 860 -69.82 -2.86 -80.52
C GLY A 860 -69.92 -3.91 -79.40
N SER A 861 -68.98 -4.86 -79.32
CA SER A 861 -68.97 -5.93 -78.31
C SER A 861 -68.53 -5.48 -76.91
N GLY A 862 -68.27 -4.18 -76.74
CA GLY A 862 -67.95 -3.50 -75.48
C GLY A 862 -66.56 -2.85 -75.47
N TYR A 863 -66.01 -2.62 -74.28
CA TYR A 863 -64.72 -1.93 -74.11
C TYR A 863 -63.52 -2.88 -73.97
N GLU A 864 -62.39 -2.51 -74.56
CA GLU A 864 -61.06 -3.08 -74.34
C GLU A 864 -60.27 -2.18 -73.40
N THR A 865 -59.59 -2.78 -72.42
CA THR A 865 -58.76 -2.05 -71.45
C THR A 865 -57.30 -2.36 -71.72
N VAL A 866 -56.50 -1.29 -71.88
CA VAL A 866 -55.07 -1.36 -72.16
C VAL A 866 -54.32 -0.61 -71.06
N LEU A 867 -53.34 -1.27 -70.45
CA LEU A 867 -52.32 -0.63 -69.62
C LEU A 867 -51.22 -0.09 -70.53
N GLU A 868 -51.10 1.23 -70.60
CA GLU A 868 -49.99 1.90 -71.25
C GLU A 868 -48.79 1.96 -70.29
N VAL A 869 -47.63 1.53 -70.78
CA VAL A 869 -46.38 1.54 -70.04
C VAL A 869 -45.33 2.39 -70.74
N LYS A 870 -44.47 3.02 -69.95
CA LYS A 870 -43.36 3.83 -70.46
C LYS A 870 -42.06 3.06 -70.28
N LYS A 871 -41.48 2.63 -71.39
CA LYS A 871 -40.14 2.04 -71.40
C LYS A 871 -39.11 3.08 -70.95
N ALA A 872 -38.17 2.66 -70.10
CA ALA A 872 -37.08 3.52 -69.65
C ALA A 872 -35.75 3.07 -70.26
N THR A 873 -35.03 4.03 -70.85
CA THR A 873 -33.64 3.86 -71.31
C THR A 873 -32.63 4.58 -70.40
N SER A 874 -33.11 5.48 -69.53
CA SER A 874 -32.32 6.16 -68.48
C SER A 874 -33.24 6.59 -67.32
N GLY A 875 -32.65 6.92 -66.16
CA GLY A 875 -33.35 7.43 -64.98
C GLY A 875 -33.45 6.44 -63.82
N GLU A 876 -33.78 6.99 -62.64
CA GLU A 876 -33.87 6.26 -61.37
C GLU A 876 -35.21 5.52 -61.23
N PHE A 877 -35.13 4.35 -60.62
CA PHE A 877 -36.23 3.49 -60.23
C PHE A 877 -36.27 3.40 -58.71
N GLU A 878 -37.41 3.79 -58.15
CA GLU A 878 -37.62 3.84 -56.70
C GLU A 878 -37.87 2.43 -56.16
N ALA A 879 -37.26 2.12 -55.00
CA ALA A 879 -37.59 0.93 -54.24
C ALA A 879 -39.10 0.88 -53.90
N ASN A 880 -39.64 -0.31 -53.67
CA ASN A 880 -41.03 -0.49 -53.25
C ASN A 880 -42.06 0.10 -54.25
N THR A 881 -41.73 0.08 -55.55
CA THR A 881 -42.58 0.59 -56.64
C THR A 881 -42.87 -0.50 -57.69
N PRO A 882 -44.12 -0.62 -58.18
CA PRO A 882 -44.47 -1.63 -59.18
C PRO A 882 -43.93 -1.27 -60.57
N TYR A 883 -43.14 -2.18 -61.14
CA TYR A 883 -42.60 -2.05 -62.49
C TYR A 883 -42.85 -3.32 -63.31
N LEU A 884 -42.56 -3.23 -64.60
CA LEU A 884 -42.65 -4.33 -65.54
C LEU A 884 -41.30 -4.59 -66.20
N LEU A 885 -40.92 -5.86 -66.30
CA LEU A 885 -39.70 -6.32 -66.97
C LEU A 885 -40.04 -7.25 -68.13
N ARG A 886 -39.26 -7.21 -69.21
CA ARG A 886 -39.28 -8.24 -70.26
C ARG A 886 -37.91 -8.45 -70.86
N THR A 887 -37.67 -9.63 -71.41
CA THR A 887 -36.41 -9.97 -72.07
C THR A 887 -36.66 -11.06 -73.12
N ASN A 888 -35.80 -11.10 -74.14
CA ASN A 888 -35.82 -12.10 -75.20
C ASN A 888 -35.03 -13.37 -74.84
N ASP A 889 -34.26 -13.33 -73.75
CA ASP A 889 -33.43 -14.44 -73.30
C ASP A 889 -34.13 -15.25 -72.21
N SER A 890 -33.97 -16.58 -72.23
CA SER A 890 -34.41 -17.47 -71.14
C SER A 890 -33.27 -17.78 -70.19
N GLY A 891 -33.60 -18.16 -68.96
CA GLY A 891 -32.64 -18.56 -67.93
C GLY A 891 -32.42 -17.52 -66.84
N SER A 892 -31.53 -17.86 -65.91
CA SER A 892 -31.19 -17.01 -64.77
C SER A 892 -30.30 -15.86 -65.18
N LYS A 893 -30.65 -14.63 -64.77
CA LYS A 893 -29.79 -13.45 -64.92
C LYS A 893 -29.62 -12.77 -63.56
N THR A 894 -28.41 -12.34 -63.27
CA THR A 894 -28.07 -11.59 -62.06
C THR A 894 -27.68 -10.17 -62.44
N ILE A 895 -28.32 -9.18 -61.83
CA ILE A 895 -27.85 -7.79 -61.88
C ILE A 895 -27.04 -7.50 -60.61
N THR A 896 -25.94 -6.77 -60.75
CA THR A 896 -25.06 -6.40 -59.63
C THR A 896 -25.07 -4.89 -59.47
N ILE A 897 -25.42 -4.42 -58.27
CA ILE A 897 -25.46 -3.00 -57.91
C ILE A 897 -24.43 -2.75 -56.81
N ASN A 898 -23.53 -1.80 -57.03
CA ASN A 898 -22.53 -1.41 -56.03
C ASN A 898 -23.08 -0.29 -55.14
N ASN A 899 -22.74 -0.32 -53.85
CA ASN A 899 -23.28 0.59 -52.83
C ASN A 899 -24.81 0.64 -52.86
N ALA A 900 -25.43 -0.53 -52.99
CA ALA A 900 -26.87 -0.66 -53.15
C ALA A 900 -27.58 -0.20 -51.88
N LYS A 901 -28.58 0.67 -52.07
CA LYS A 901 -29.47 1.13 -50.99
C LYS A 901 -30.73 0.29 -51.00
N LEU A 902 -30.87 -0.54 -49.96
CA LEU A 902 -32.03 -1.37 -49.72
C LEU A 902 -32.96 -0.67 -48.71
N HIS A 903 -34.24 -0.73 -48.98
CA HIS A 903 -35.29 -0.17 -48.15
C HIS A 903 -35.95 -1.25 -47.32
N LYS A 904 -36.55 -0.85 -46.20
CA LYS A 904 -37.42 -1.73 -45.42
C LYS A 904 -38.51 -2.35 -46.30
N ALA A 905 -38.86 -3.60 -46.01
CA ALA A 905 -39.91 -4.34 -46.67
C ALA A 905 -41.26 -3.68 -46.39
N GLU A 906 -41.78 -2.92 -47.36
CA GLU A 906 -43.02 -2.17 -47.22
C GLU A 906 -43.90 -2.39 -48.45
N SER A 907 -45.04 -3.04 -48.25
CA SER A 907 -46.07 -3.18 -49.29
C SER A 907 -46.75 -1.83 -49.53
N LYS A 908 -46.39 -1.17 -50.64
CA LYS A 908 -47.03 0.06 -51.10
C LYS A 908 -48.04 -0.23 -52.21
N THR A 909 -49.12 0.54 -52.21
CA THR A 909 -50.12 0.56 -53.28
C THR A 909 -49.90 1.78 -54.17
N HIS A 910 -49.70 1.55 -55.47
CA HIS A 910 -49.65 2.59 -56.49
C HIS A 910 -51.01 2.70 -57.18
N TYR A 911 -51.51 3.92 -57.34
CA TYR A 911 -52.90 4.19 -57.76
C TYR A 911 -52.96 4.74 -59.19
N CYS A 912 -53.74 4.09 -60.04
CA CYS A 912 -54.10 4.57 -61.37
C CYS A 912 -55.63 4.60 -61.55
N MET A 913 -56.13 5.42 -62.47
CA MET A 913 -57.58 5.56 -62.70
C MET A 913 -57.88 5.76 -64.19
N SER A 914 -59.00 5.21 -64.65
CA SER A 914 -59.61 5.56 -65.94
C SER A 914 -60.86 6.43 -65.73
N MET A 915 -61.58 6.71 -66.81
CA MET A 915 -62.89 7.36 -66.75
C MET A 915 -63.90 6.57 -65.90
N THR A 916 -63.83 5.23 -65.91
CA THR A 916 -64.85 4.38 -65.26
C THR A 916 -64.32 3.51 -64.11
N ARG A 917 -63.00 3.31 -63.98
CA ARG A 917 -62.38 2.38 -63.02
C ARG A 917 -61.28 2.99 -62.16
N LYS A 918 -61.02 2.35 -61.02
CA LYS A 918 -59.81 2.50 -60.19
C LYS A 918 -58.94 1.24 -60.34
N TYR A 919 -57.63 1.44 -60.34
CA TYR A 919 -56.59 0.42 -60.57
C TYR A 919 -55.52 0.57 -59.48
N ASP A 920 -55.51 -0.34 -58.52
CA ASP A 920 -54.63 -0.28 -57.36
C ASP A 920 -53.57 -1.39 -57.46
N PHE A 921 -52.32 -1.03 -57.76
CA PHE A 921 -51.19 -1.95 -57.85
C PHE A 921 -50.55 -2.12 -56.47
N THR A 922 -50.66 -3.29 -55.87
CA THR A 922 -50.10 -3.56 -54.54
C THR A 922 -48.94 -4.52 -54.64
N GLY A 923 -47.76 -4.08 -54.21
CA GLY A 923 -46.56 -4.91 -54.15
C GLY A 923 -46.48 -5.79 -52.91
N ILE A 924 -45.86 -6.95 -53.03
CA ILE A 924 -45.74 -7.95 -51.96
C ILE A 924 -44.31 -8.50 -51.87
N TYR A 925 -43.80 -8.68 -50.65
CA TYR A 925 -42.47 -9.25 -50.37
C TYR A 925 -42.50 -10.65 -49.76
N THR A 926 -43.68 -11.22 -49.60
CA THR A 926 -43.91 -12.61 -49.20
C THR A 926 -44.91 -13.22 -50.18
N PRO A 927 -44.80 -14.52 -50.51
CA PRO A 927 -45.81 -15.16 -51.35
C PRO A 927 -47.19 -15.05 -50.71
N GLN A 928 -48.20 -14.76 -51.52
CA GLN A 928 -49.59 -14.59 -51.07
C GLN A 928 -50.50 -15.53 -51.84
N SER A 929 -51.27 -16.34 -51.10
CA SER A 929 -52.31 -17.23 -51.63
C SER A 929 -53.70 -16.74 -51.21
N GLY A 930 -54.76 -17.19 -51.88
CA GLY A 930 -56.13 -16.75 -51.59
C GLY A 930 -56.47 -15.34 -52.12
N LEU A 931 -55.54 -14.68 -52.80
CA LEU A 931 -55.79 -13.47 -53.57
C LEU A 931 -56.75 -13.82 -54.74
N GLY A 932 -57.86 -13.09 -54.87
CA GLY A 932 -58.87 -13.38 -55.90
C GLY A 932 -60.24 -13.84 -55.39
N GLN A 933 -60.53 -13.74 -54.07
CA GLN A 933 -61.92 -13.77 -53.61
C GLN A 933 -62.65 -12.53 -54.14
N ASP A 934 -63.38 -12.69 -55.26
CA ASP A 934 -64.18 -11.64 -55.89
C ASP A 934 -65.23 -11.07 -54.92
N GLY A 935 -64.89 -9.99 -54.21
CA GLY A 935 -65.90 -9.17 -53.55
C GLY A 935 -66.87 -8.59 -54.60
N VAL A 936 -68.15 -8.41 -54.28
CA VAL A 936 -69.17 -7.96 -55.27
C VAL A 936 -68.78 -6.65 -56.00
N SER A 937 -67.91 -5.85 -55.39
CA SER A 937 -67.44 -4.54 -55.85
C SER A 937 -66.03 -4.50 -56.48
N VAL A 938 -65.25 -5.59 -56.45
CA VAL A 938 -63.82 -5.60 -56.82
C VAL A 938 -63.44 -6.86 -57.60
N ALA A 939 -62.46 -6.76 -58.48
CA ALA A 939 -61.78 -7.89 -59.14
C ALA A 939 -60.26 -7.78 -58.96
N VAL A 940 -59.61 -8.91 -58.72
CA VAL A 940 -58.15 -8.99 -58.50
C VAL A 940 -57.49 -9.62 -59.71
N TYR A 941 -56.39 -9.01 -60.15
CA TYR A 941 -55.62 -9.39 -61.33
C TYR A 941 -54.16 -9.58 -60.95
N ALA A 942 -53.47 -10.42 -61.69
CA ALA A 942 -52.02 -10.47 -61.68
C ALA A 942 -51.50 -10.70 -63.10
N LEU A 943 -50.22 -10.41 -63.31
CA LEU A 943 -49.57 -10.71 -64.57
C LEU A 943 -49.28 -12.21 -64.65
N ASN A 944 -49.89 -12.90 -65.61
CA ASN A 944 -49.74 -14.33 -65.77
C ASN A 944 -48.46 -14.69 -66.54
N LYS A 945 -48.13 -15.99 -66.59
CA LYS A 945 -46.95 -16.52 -67.33
C LYS A 945 -47.02 -16.34 -68.86
N LYS A 946 -48.08 -15.72 -69.40
CA LYS A 946 -48.21 -15.38 -70.83
C LYS A 946 -47.98 -13.88 -71.08
N GLY A 947 -47.62 -13.11 -70.06
CA GLY A 947 -47.39 -11.66 -70.16
C GLY A 947 -48.66 -10.81 -70.23
N CYS A 948 -49.81 -11.37 -69.86
CA CYS A 948 -51.09 -10.65 -69.83
C CYS A 948 -51.55 -10.42 -68.39
N ILE A 949 -52.14 -9.26 -68.11
CA ILE A 949 -52.79 -8.99 -66.82
C ILE A 949 -54.15 -9.71 -66.88
N ALA A 950 -54.31 -10.75 -66.08
CA ALA A 950 -55.48 -11.62 -66.11
C ALA A 950 -56.12 -11.75 -64.73
N PRO A 951 -57.44 -12.00 -64.65
CA PRO A 951 -58.12 -12.25 -63.39
C PRO A 951 -57.44 -13.38 -62.62
N LEU A 952 -57.19 -13.16 -61.33
CA LEU A 952 -56.51 -14.10 -60.47
C LEU A 952 -57.52 -15.11 -59.91
N ASN A 953 -57.22 -16.40 -60.05
CA ASN A 953 -57.98 -17.46 -59.38
C ASN A 953 -57.58 -17.48 -57.89
N PRO A 954 -58.53 -17.59 -56.93
CA PRO A 954 -58.23 -17.75 -55.50
C PRO A 954 -57.17 -18.83 -55.17
N SER A 955 -57.04 -19.87 -56.01
CA SER A 955 -56.04 -20.93 -55.84
C SER A 955 -54.64 -20.56 -56.38
N THR A 956 -54.50 -19.45 -57.09
CA THR A 956 -53.22 -19.01 -57.66
C THR A 956 -52.43 -18.25 -56.60
N GLU A 957 -51.24 -18.75 -56.28
CA GLU A 957 -50.28 -18.03 -55.46
C GLU A 957 -49.56 -16.98 -56.32
N VAL A 958 -49.45 -15.76 -55.79
CA VAL A 958 -48.58 -14.72 -56.33
C VAL A 958 -47.29 -14.77 -55.53
N GLY A 959 -46.17 -15.07 -56.20
CA GLY A 959 -44.85 -15.15 -55.57
C GLY A 959 -44.39 -13.82 -54.98
N ALA A 960 -43.35 -13.86 -54.15
CA ALA A 960 -42.78 -12.66 -53.55
C ALA A 960 -42.14 -11.73 -54.60
N GLN A 961 -41.96 -10.46 -54.24
CA GLN A 961 -41.38 -9.44 -55.13
C GLN A 961 -42.19 -9.25 -56.42
N ARG A 962 -43.52 -9.39 -56.28
CA ARG A 962 -44.52 -9.15 -57.34
C ARG A 962 -45.48 -8.07 -56.89
N TRP A 963 -46.30 -7.62 -57.82
CA TRP A 963 -47.49 -6.86 -57.50
C TRP A 963 -48.72 -7.54 -58.09
N TYR A 964 -49.86 -7.34 -57.43
CA TYR A 964 -51.18 -7.67 -57.97
C TYR A 964 -51.97 -6.37 -58.16
N LEU A 965 -52.97 -6.41 -59.03
CA LEU A 965 -53.79 -5.27 -59.41
C LEU A 965 -55.22 -5.48 -58.93
N THR A 966 -55.75 -4.53 -58.18
CA THR A 966 -57.14 -4.52 -57.74
C THR A 966 -57.92 -3.52 -58.58
N VAL A 967 -59.04 -3.95 -59.17
CA VAL A 967 -59.88 -3.13 -60.05
C VAL A 967 -61.26 -2.95 -59.46
N SER A 968 -61.75 -1.71 -59.42
CA SER A 968 -63.11 -1.39 -58.94
C SER A 968 -63.78 -0.34 -59.82
N ASN A 969 -65.13 -0.26 -59.78
CA ASN A 969 -65.83 0.88 -60.38
C ASN A 969 -65.48 2.17 -59.64
N ARG A 970 -65.29 3.26 -60.39
CA ARG A 970 -64.95 4.57 -59.83
C ARG A 970 -66.10 5.21 -59.04
N ASN A 971 -67.34 4.91 -59.41
CA ASN A 971 -68.55 5.36 -58.71
C ASN A 971 -68.93 4.47 -57.49
N GLY A 972 -68.14 3.44 -57.18
CA GLY A 972 -68.38 2.52 -56.06
C GLY A 972 -69.43 1.44 -56.30
N SER A 973 -69.99 1.33 -57.51
CA SER A 973 -70.97 0.29 -57.86
C SER A 973 -70.34 -1.10 -58.06
N ASN A 974 -71.16 -2.15 -58.01
CA ASN A 974 -70.69 -3.53 -58.23
C ASN A 974 -70.19 -3.76 -59.67
N MET A 975 -69.18 -4.62 -59.82
CA MET A 975 -68.66 -4.99 -61.15
C MET A 975 -69.41 -6.20 -61.70
N SER A 976 -69.77 -6.18 -62.99
CA SER A 976 -70.43 -7.31 -63.64
C SER A 976 -69.43 -8.46 -63.87
N GLN A 977 -69.90 -9.71 -63.86
CA GLN A 977 -69.05 -10.89 -64.05
C GLN A 977 -68.30 -10.86 -65.41
N ALA A 978 -68.93 -10.30 -66.44
CA ALA A 978 -68.32 -10.10 -67.75
C ALA A 978 -67.20 -9.03 -67.75
N SER A 979 -67.22 -8.08 -66.82
CA SER A 979 -66.12 -7.12 -66.62
C SER A 979 -65.01 -7.68 -65.74
N LYS A 980 -65.30 -8.62 -64.84
CA LYS A 980 -64.30 -9.27 -63.97
C LYS A 980 -63.46 -10.35 -64.66
N SER A 981 -63.89 -10.83 -65.83
CA SER A 981 -63.27 -11.95 -66.55
C SER A 981 -62.36 -11.54 -67.72
N ARG A 982 -62.21 -10.24 -67.99
CA ARG A 982 -61.46 -9.73 -69.15
C ARG A 982 -59.99 -9.54 -68.81
N SER A 983 -59.07 -10.05 -69.65
CA SER A 983 -57.67 -9.67 -69.55
C SER A 983 -57.45 -8.21 -69.96
N ILE A 984 -56.43 -7.58 -69.37
CA ILE A 984 -55.97 -6.24 -69.71
C ILE A 984 -54.69 -6.40 -70.55
N ASN A 985 -54.68 -5.77 -71.72
CA ASN A 985 -53.52 -5.77 -72.62
C ASN A 985 -52.49 -4.74 -72.15
N ILE A 986 -51.21 -4.95 -72.46
CA ILE A 986 -50.14 -4.00 -72.15
C ILE A 986 -49.61 -3.44 -73.45
N ASP A 987 -49.56 -2.12 -73.56
CA ASP A 987 -49.05 -1.41 -74.74
C ASP A 987 -47.89 -0.48 -74.38
N GLU A 988 -46.86 -0.45 -75.23
CA GLU A 988 -45.62 0.30 -75.02
C GLU A 988 -45.61 1.57 -75.87
N VAL A 989 -45.36 2.71 -75.24
CA VAL A 989 -45.17 3.98 -75.97
C VAL A 989 -43.76 4.03 -76.56
N GLY A 990 -43.64 4.05 -77.88
CA GLY A 990 -42.35 4.11 -78.59
C GLY A 990 -41.64 5.47 -78.48
N GLU A 991 -40.30 5.48 -78.54
CA GLU A 991 -39.50 6.69 -78.73
C GLU A 991 -39.81 7.31 -80.10
N GLY A 992 -40.77 8.24 -80.14
CA GLY A 992 -41.18 8.93 -81.36
C GLY A 992 -42.68 9.22 -81.49
N SER A 993 -43.53 8.59 -80.68
CA SER A 993 -44.93 9.01 -80.57
C SER A 993 -45.05 10.15 -79.56
N THR A 994 -44.84 11.37 -80.04
CA THR A 994 -45.49 12.52 -79.42
C THR A 994 -46.97 12.17 -79.30
N THR A 995 -47.55 12.19 -78.10
CA THR A 995 -48.96 12.52 -77.99
C THR A 995 -49.07 13.93 -78.55
N ALA A 996 -49.28 14.03 -79.86
CA ALA A 996 -49.70 15.23 -80.54
C ALA A 996 -51.08 15.58 -79.97
N ILE A 997 -51.10 16.17 -78.79
CA ILE A 997 -52.29 16.84 -78.26
C ILE A 997 -52.37 18.20 -78.98
N GLU A 998 -52.64 18.18 -80.28
CA GLU A 998 -53.27 19.31 -80.95
C GLU A 998 -54.78 19.25 -80.65
N GLY A 999 -55.14 19.74 -79.46
CA GLY A 999 -56.54 19.86 -79.04
C GLY A 999 -57.11 18.58 -78.41
N ILE A 1000 -57.51 18.68 -77.14
CA ILE A 1000 -58.36 17.68 -76.51
C ILE A 1000 -59.80 17.94 -77.01
N GLN A 1001 -60.22 17.24 -78.07
CA GLN A 1001 -61.63 17.05 -78.38
C GLN A 1001 -62.05 15.65 -77.93
N VAL A 1002 -63.14 15.55 -77.17
CA VAL A 1002 -63.84 14.28 -76.96
C VAL A 1002 -64.54 13.96 -78.29
N ILE A 1003 -63.99 13.03 -79.06
CA ILE A 1003 -64.64 12.55 -80.28
C ILE A 1003 -65.50 11.34 -79.89
N THR A 1004 -66.82 11.48 -80.00
CA THR A 1004 -67.77 10.37 -79.96
C THR A 1004 -68.58 10.39 -81.25
N ASN A 1005 -68.58 9.30 -82.03
CA ASN A 1005 -69.23 9.24 -83.34
C ASN A 1005 -70.75 8.94 -83.29
N ASN A 1006 -71.42 9.22 -82.17
CA ASN A 1006 -72.86 9.00 -82.01
C ASN A 1006 -73.59 10.30 -81.64
N GLU A 1007 -74.64 10.63 -82.39
CA GLU A 1007 -75.46 11.83 -82.19
C GLU A 1007 -76.29 11.82 -80.89
N ALA A 1008 -76.31 10.71 -80.14
CA ALA A 1008 -77.13 10.55 -78.94
C ALA A 1008 -76.54 11.14 -77.64
N ASP A 1009 -75.26 11.51 -77.59
CA ASP A 1009 -74.58 11.93 -76.34
C ASP A 1009 -74.26 13.43 -76.21
N LYS A 1010 -74.95 14.29 -76.97
CA LYS A 1010 -74.79 15.77 -76.88
C LYS A 1010 -75.18 16.36 -75.50
N THR A 1011 -75.76 15.59 -74.58
CA THR A 1011 -76.14 16.05 -73.23
C THR A 1011 -75.11 15.74 -72.12
N SER A 1012 -74.11 14.88 -72.34
CA SER A 1012 -73.06 14.56 -71.36
C SER A 1012 -71.88 15.57 -71.37
N LEU A 1013 -71.82 16.42 -72.41
CA LEU A 1013 -70.81 17.47 -72.58
C LEU A 1013 -70.84 18.55 -71.50
N ASN A 1014 -71.95 18.75 -70.78
CA ASN A 1014 -72.07 19.85 -69.81
C ASN A 1014 -71.46 19.49 -68.44
N GLY A 1015 -70.24 19.95 -68.18
CA GLY A 1015 -69.54 19.73 -66.92
C GLY A 1015 -68.15 20.36 -66.89
N ILE A 1016 -67.63 20.56 -65.69
CA ILE A 1016 -66.25 21.01 -65.43
C ILE A 1016 -65.47 19.79 -64.98
N TYR A 1017 -64.27 19.56 -65.52
CA TYR A 1017 -63.42 18.40 -65.25
C TYR A 1017 -61.98 18.86 -65.05
N ASP A 1018 -61.23 18.20 -64.18
CA ASP A 1018 -59.77 18.40 -64.15
C ASP A 1018 -59.06 17.61 -65.26
N LEU A 1019 -57.73 17.76 -65.35
CA LEU A 1019 -56.91 17.09 -66.36
C LEU A 1019 -56.83 15.55 -66.17
N GLN A 1020 -57.38 15.03 -65.08
CA GLN A 1020 -57.50 13.59 -64.78
C GLN A 1020 -58.94 13.09 -65.00
N GLY A 1021 -59.81 13.92 -65.62
CA GLY A 1021 -61.20 13.57 -65.92
C GLY A 1021 -62.12 13.49 -64.70
N ARG A 1022 -61.76 14.09 -63.55
CA ARG A 1022 -62.67 14.18 -62.38
C ARG A 1022 -63.66 15.33 -62.56
N LYS A 1023 -64.97 15.03 -62.48
CA LYS A 1023 -66.03 16.06 -62.55
C LYS A 1023 -65.97 16.97 -61.32
N LEU A 1024 -65.76 18.26 -61.56
CA LEU A 1024 -65.72 19.32 -60.56
C LEU A 1024 -67.11 19.95 -60.42
N CYS A 1025 -67.53 20.15 -59.18
CA CYS A 1025 -68.81 20.78 -58.85
C CYS A 1025 -68.81 22.31 -59.00
N LYS A 1026 -67.65 22.94 -59.16
CA LYS A 1026 -67.48 24.37 -59.44
C LYS A 1026 -66.21 24.63 -60.25
N GLU A 1027 -66.15 25.79 -60.91
CA GLU A 1027 -65.00 26.17 -61.72
C GLU A 1027 -63.77 26.49 -60.82
N PRO A 1028 -62.58 25.93 -61.11
CA PRO A 1028 -61.37 26.25 -60.36
C PRO A 1028 -61.06 27.75 -60.39
N THR A 1029 -60.53 28.27 -59.28
CA THR A 1029 -60.10 29.68 -59.18
C THR A 1029 -58.72 29.91 -59.81
N HIS A 1030 -57.89 28.86 -59.96
CA HIS A 1030 -56.56 28.89 -60.57
C HIS A 1030 -56.24 27.53 -61.23
N GLY A 1031 -55.39 27.51 -62.25
CA GLY A 1031 -54.93 26.28 -62.93
C GLY A 1031 -55.64 25.97 -64.26
N ILE A 1032 -55.41 24.77 -64.79
CA ILE A 1032 -55.94 24.27 -66.07
C ILE A 1032 -57.07 23.26 -65.80
N TYR A 1033 -58.20 23.40 -66.49
CA TYR A 1033 -59.34 22.47 -66.41
C TYR A 1033 -60.09 22.39 -67.74
N ILE A 1034 -60.97 21.39 -67.91
CA ILE A 1034 -61.84 21.22 -69.07
C ILE A 1034 -63.25 21.63 -68.66
N LYS A 1035 -63.89 22.52 -69.42
CA LYS A 1035 -65.30 22.88 -69.22
C LYS A 1035 -66.02 22.80 -70.56
N ASN A 1036 -67.10 22.02 -70.59
CA ASN A 1036 -67.91 21.82 -71.77
C ASN A 1036 -67.09 21.42 -73.02
N GLY A 1037 -66.15 20.50 -72.84
CA GLY A 1037 -65.27 20.01 -73.90
C GLY A 1037 -64.18 20.99 -74.37
N LYS A 1038 -63.99 22.13 -73.70
CA LYS A 1038 -62.91 23.09 -74.00
C LYS A 1038 -61.95 23.23 -72.83
N LYS A 1039 -60.66 23.33 -73.11
CA LYS A 1039 -59.61 23.64 -72.12
C LYS A 1039 -59.70 25.10 -71.72
N TYR A 1040 -59.73 25.35 -70.41
CA TYR A 1040 -59.65 26.67 -69.80
C TYR A 1040 -58.40 26.75 -68.93
N VAL A 1041 -57.77 27.93 -68.94
CA VAL A 1041 -56.63 28.26 -68.08
C VAL A 1041 -56.98 29.54 -67.32
N LYS A 1042 -56.95 29.49 -65.99
CA LYS A 1042 -57.10 30.67 -65.13
C LYS A 1042 -55.77 30.97 -64.42
N PHE A 1043 -55.26 32.17 -64.67
CA PHE A 1043 -54.10 32.73 -63.98
C PHE A 1043 -54.55 33.69 -62.87
N ASN A 1044 -53.77 33.80 -61.80
CA ASN A 1044 -53.97 34.86 -60.82
C ASN A 1044 -53.72 36.23 -61.47
N LYS A 1045 -54.68 37.15 -61.37
CA LYS A 1045 -54.38 38.58 -61.48
C LYS A 1045 -53.57 38.95 -60.23
N LEU A 1046 -52.27 39.16 -60.37
CA LEU A 1046 -51.55 40.04 -59.47
C LEU A 1046 -52.09 41.46 -59.73
N GLY A 1047 -52.99 41.91 -58.86
CA GLY A 1047 -53.24 43.34 -58.70
C GLY A 1047 -52.02 43.97 -58.03
N ILE A 1048 -51.72 45.21 -58.44
CA ILE A 1048 -50.87 46.14 -57.69
C ILE A 1048 -51.39 46.26 -56.27
#